data_AF-A0A4X1U318-F1
#
_entry.id   AF-A0A4X1U318-F1
#
_cell.length_a   1.000
_cell.length_b   1.000
_cell.length_c   1.000
_cell.angle_alpha   90.00
_cell.angle_beta   90.00
_cell.angle_gamma   90.00
#
_symmetry.space_group_name_H-M   'P 1'
#
loop_
_entity.id
_entity.type
_entity.pdbx_description
1 polymer ?
#
loop_
_entity_poly.entity_id
_entity_poly.type
_entity_poly.pdbx_seq_one_letter_code
_entity_poly.pdbx_strand_id
1 'polypeptide(L)'
;MEIDQCLLESLPLGQRQRLVKRMRCEQVKAYYEREKAFQKQEGLLKRLKHGRTQKVHFNLADMLQDAIIHHDDKEALRLLKEAADPHLLVSSGQSLLHLCARYDNVFIAEILIDRGANVNQQDEDFWTPMHIACACDNPDIVLLLVLAGANVLLQDVNGNTPLDYAMEGTESSSILLTYLDENGVDLTSLRQMKLQRPMSMLADVKRFLACGGNIDEKNDDGVTLLHMASASGYKEVVALLLEHGGDLNVTDNQHWTPLHLAAKYGQTSVVKLLLVHQADPQLLNCNEEKASDVAASEFIEEMLLKAEIAWEGKMKEPFCAPTLAQEEPYEEVVSDLPALPSKLSPLVLPIAKQDSLLEKDIMFKDATKGLCRRQSQDRTLENAAVNGPSKPEQVKLMPPAPNDDLATLSELTDSSLLYEIQKRFGNNQIYTFIGDILLLVNPFKEIPIYSTMVSQLYLSQSGQCSSLPPHLFSCAERAFHQLLQEQRPQCFILSGERGSGKSEASKQIMTHLTRRSGSSRTPFDSKLKHVMGILEAFGHAKTTLNDLSSCFIKYVELQFCEKKKHLAGARIYTYMLEKSRLVSQPLGQSNFLIFYLLMDGLSAEEKYGLHLNNLCAHRYLNQSLRDGATAEPSLNREKLAVLKQALHAVGFSHLEVENLFVILAAILHIGDIRFTALTEADSALVSDLQLLEQVAGMLQVPTDELVSALTTDVHYFKGEMITRRNTVEMAEFYRDLLAKSIYGRLFSFLVNTVNYFLHNQDEPSSLHTWDIGILDIFGFEEFQKNEFEQLCVNMTNEKLHHYIHEVLFLQEQTDCVQEGVPMETAYSLGNQTGVLDFFFQKPSGFLSLLDEESQMMWSMEPTLPKKLQSLLESSNTNAVYSPVKDGNGNLAVKDQGAAFTVMHYAGRVMYDIVGAIEKNKDSLSQNLLFVMKSCRYTSV
;
A
#
# COMPACT_ATOMS: atom_id res chain seq x y z
N MET A 1 -33.68 -35.24 -26.81
CA MET A 1 -32.94 -36.31 -27.50
C MET A 1 -31.82 -36.71 -26.59
N GLU A 2 -31.84 -37.95 -26.11
CA GLU A 2 -30.74 -38.54 -25.36
C GLU A 2 -29.94 -39.43 -26.33
N ILE A 3 -28.62 -39.50 -26.13
CA ILE A 3 -27.76 -40.46 -26.83
C ILE A 3 -27.14 -41.34 -25.76
N ASP A 4 -27.14 -42.65 -26.04
CA ASP A 4 -26.47 -43.64 -25.20
C ASP A 4 -24.99 -43.28 -25.06
N GLN A 5 -24.56 -43.04 -23.82
CA GLN A 5 -23.22 -42.53 -23.51
C GLN A 5 -22.12 -43.49 -24.00
N CYS A 6 -22.40 -44.80 -24.00
CA CYS A 6 -21.51 -45.83 -24.54
C CYS A 6 -21.21 -45.61 -26.03
N LEU A 7 -22.18 -45.12 -26.80
CA LEU A 7 -22.02 -44.81 -28.22
C LEU A 7 -21.13 -43.58 -28.42
N LEU A 8 -21.27 -42.57 -27.57
CA LEU A 8 -20.48 -41.33 -27.65
C LEU A 8 -19.00 -41.59 -27.34
N GLU A 9 -18.71 -42.41 -26.34
CA GLU A 9 -17.35 -42.76 -25.90
C GLU A 9 -16.62 -43.66 -26.92
N SER A 10 -17.36 -44.49 -27.67
CA SER A 10 -16.82 -45.35 -28.73
C SER A 10 -16.26 -44.59 -29.95
N LEU A 11 -16.62 -43.31 -30.13
CA LEU A 11 -16.26 -42.53 -31.32
C LEU A 11 -14.92 -41.78 -31.15
N PRO A 12 -14.08 -41.71 -32.21
CA PRO A 12 -12.88 -40.86 -32.22
C PRO A 12 -13.20 -39.38 -31.95
N LEU A 13 -12.29 -38.68 -31.27
CA LEU A 13 -12.49 -37.31 -30.76
C LEU A 13 -13.09 -36.34 -31.81
N GLY A 14 -12.52 -36.29 -33.01
CA GLY A 14 -12.98 -35.41 -34.09
C GLY A 14 -14.36 -35.77 -34.67
N GLN A 15 -14.82 -37.02 -34.53
CA GLN A 15 -16.20 -37.40 -34.88
C GLN A 15 -17.17 -37.02 -33.75
N ARG A 16 -16.75 -37.21 -32.49
CA ARG A 16 -17.47 -36.78 -31.28
C ARG A 16 -17.77 -35.28 -31.32
N GLN A 17 -16.75 -34.46 -31.61
CA GLN A 17 -16.89 -33.01 -31.76
C GLN A 17 -17.84 -32.60 -32.89
N ARG A 18 -17.79 -33.27 -34.06
CA ARG A 18 -18.73 -32.99 -35.17
C ARG A 18 -20.16 -33.37 -34.82
N LEU A 19 -20.38 -34.48 -34.12
CA LEU A 19 -21.70 -34.91 -33.68
C LEU A 19 -22.31 -33.90 -32.68
N VAL A 20 -21.54 -33.50 -31.66
CA VAL A 20 -21.95 -32.47 -30.69
C VAL A 20 -22.25 -31.13 -31.38
N LYS A 21 -21.38 -30.67 -32.28
CA LYS A 21 -21.60 -29.41 -33.02
C LYS A 21 -22.87 -29.45 -33.88
N ARG A 22 -23.16 -30.59 -34.52
CA ARG A 22 -24.40 -30.80 -35.31
C ARG A 22 -25.66 -30.79 -34.41
N MET A 23 -25.62 -31.49 -33.29
CA MET A 23 -26.74 -31.54 -32.33
C MET A 23 -27.02 -30.16 -31.71
N ARG A 24 -25.97 -29.38 -31.40
CA ARG A 24 -26.11 -28.02 -30.88
C ARG A 24 -26.81 -27.10 -31.90
N CYS A 25 -26.47 -27.22 -33.19
CA CYS A 25 -27.22 -26.54 -34.27
C CYS A 25 -28.69 -26.99 -34.36
N GLU A 26 -29.00 -28.27 -34.20
CA GLU A 26 -30.39 -28.77 -34.23
C GLU A 26 -31.21 -28.32 -33.01
N GLN A 27 -30.60 -28.27 -31.80
CA GLN A 27 -31.22 -27.70 -30.61
C GLN A 27 -31.57 -26.22 -30.78
N VAL A 28 -30.62 -25.42 -31.29
CA VAL A 28 -30.85 -23.99 -31.57
C VAL A 28 -31.98 -23.82 -32.60
N LYS A 29 -32.00 -24.63 -33.66
CA LYS A 29 -33.08 -24.58 -34.67
C LYS A 29 -34.45 -24.96 -34.09
N ALA A 30 -34.52 -25.99 -33.26
CA ALA A 30 -35.75 -26.41 -32.59
C ALA A 30 -36.26 -25.37 -31.58
N TYR A 31 -35.35 -24.65 -30.90
CA TYR A 31 -35.69 -23.51 -30.04
C TYR A 31 -36.35 -22.37 -30.84
N TYR A 32 -35.75 -21.96 -31.96
CA TYR A 32 -36.33 -20.93 -32.84
C TYR A 32 -37.69 -21.32 -33.44
N GLU A 33 -37.89 -22.59 -33.82
CA GLU A 33 -39.21 -23.05 -34.29
C GLU A 33 -40.27 -23.04 -33.18
N ARG A 34 -39.87 -23.28 -31.92
CA ARG A 34 -40.74 -23.22 -30.74
C ARG A 34 -41.11 -21.78 -30.36
N GLU A 35 -40.17 -20.84 -30.40
CA GLU A 35 -40.45 -19.39 -30.25
C GLU A 35 -41.42 -18.89 -31.33
N LYS A 36 -41.19 -19.26 -32.59
CA LYS A 36 -42.02 -18.85 -33.73
C LYS A 36 -43.45 -19.39 -33.66
N ALA A 37 -43.67 -20.48 -32.92
CA ALA A 37 -44.99 -20.98 -32.57
C ALA A 37 -45.65 -20.15 -31.44
N PHE A 38 -44.90 -19.79 -30.39
CA PHE A 38 -45.37 -18.94 -29.29
C PHE A 38 -45.80 -17.54 -29.76
N GLN A 39 -45.01 -16.89 -30.63
CA GLN A 39 -45.32 -15.56 -31.17
C GLN A 39 -46.63 -15.52 -31.97
N LYS A 40 -47.05 -16.64 -32.59
CA LYS A 40 -48.36 -16.74 -33.26
C LYS A 40 -49.55 -16.78 -32.28
N GLN A 41 -49.34 -17.20 -31.03
CA GLN A 41 -50.38 -17.19 -29.99
C GLN A 41 -50.54 -15.80 -29.35
N GLU A 42 -49.45 -15.07 -29.09
CA GLU A 42 -49.54 -13.71 -28.54
C GLU A 42 -50.10 -12.66 -29.51
N GLY A 43 -49.86 -12.82 -30.82
CA GLY A 43 -50.26 -11.84 -31.84
C GLY A 43 -51.77 -11.56 -31.94
N LEU A 44 -52.61 -12.42 -31.37
CA LEU A 44 -54.07 -12.27 -31.35
C LEU A 44 -54.60 -11.40 -30.20
N LEU A 45 -53.84 -11.20 -29.12
CA LEU A 45 -54.30 -10.50 -27.91
C LEU A 45 -53.92 -9.00 -27.86
N LYS A 46 -52.91 -8.57 -28.62
CA LYS A 46 -52.37 -7.18 -28.55
C LYS A 46 -52.99 -6.19 -29.56
N ARG A 47 -54.07 -6.55 -30.27
CA ARG A 47 -54.81 -5.65 -31.18
C ARG A 47 -56.03 -4.99 -30.52
N LEU A 48 -55.81 -4.10 -29.55
CA LEU A 48 -56.77 -3.05 -29.18
C LEU A 48 -56.08 -1.96 -28.34
N LYS A 49 -56.17 -0.70 -28.81
CA LYS A 49 -55.59 0.57 -28.31
C LYS A 49 -54.24 0.96 -28.92
N HIS A 50 -54.32 1.81 -29.95
CA HIS A 50 -53.30 2.80 -30.28
C HIS A 50 -53.96 4.18 -30.34
N GLY A 51 -53.70 5.01 -29.32
CA GLY A 51 -53.89 6.46 -29.43
C GLY A 51 -52.76 7.06 -30.26
N ARG A 52 -53.05 8.10 -31.04
CA ARG A 52 -52.05 8.76 -31.89
C ARG A 52 -50.99 9.45 -31.04
N THR A 53 -49.73 9.04 -31.15
CA THR A 53 -48.55 9.85 -30.82
C THR A 53 -47.90 10.36 -32.09
N GLN A 54 -47.36 11.59 -32.04
CA GLN A 54 -46.54 12.13 -33.13
C GLN A 54 -45.24 11.32 -33.21
N LYS A 55 -44.88 10.84 -34.40
CA LYS A 55 -43.58 10.21 -34.62
C LYS A 55 -42.51 11.29 -34.75
N VAL A 56 -41.75 11.52 -33.69
CA VAL A 56 -40.39 12.08 -33.81
C VAL A 56 -39.56 11.07 -34.58
N HIS A 57 -38.76 11.54 -35.55
CA HIS A 57 -37.87 10.69 -36.33
C HIS A 57 -36.45 10.92 -35.79
N PHE A 58 -35.96 9.98 -35.00
CA PHE A 58 -34.57 9.97 -34.54
C PHE A 58 -33.67 9.40 -35.64
N ASN A 59 -32.41 9.80 -35.64
CA ASN A 59 -31.42 9.28 -36.57
C ASN A 59 -31.14 7.80 -36.27
N LEU A 60 -30.95 6.98 -37.31
CA LEU A 60 -30.68 5.54 -37.13
C LEU A 60 -29.39 5.27 -36.38
N ALA A 61 -28.41 6.18 -36.50
CA ALA A 61 -27.17 6.17 -35.72
C ALA A 61 -27.45 6.33 -34.21
N ASP A 62 -28.13 7.42 -33.84
CA ASP A 62 -28.45 7.75 -32.45
C ASP A 62 -29.31 6.64 -31.80
N MET A 63 -30.30 6.11 -32.54
CA MET A 63 -31.13 4.98 -32.10
C MET A 63 -30.31 3.69 -31.89
N LEU A 64 -29.27 3.45 -32.70
CA LEU A 64 -28.41 2.27 -32.55
C LEU A 64 -27.46 2.42 -31.36
N GLN A 65 -26.94 3.63 -31.12
CA GLN A 65 -26.15 3.94 -29.93
C GLN A 65 -26.98 3.76 -28.66
N ASP A 66 -28.18 4.35 -28.62
CA ASP A 66 -29.14 4.22 -27.51
C ASP A 66 -29.50 2.75 -27.22
N ALA A 67 -29.78 1.96 -28.25
CA ALA A 67 -30.05 0.53 -28.12
C ALA A 67 -28.85 -0.28 -27.59
N ILE A 68 -27.61 0.09 -27.95
CA ILE A 68 -26.39 -0.54 -27.41
C ILE A 68 -26.19 -0.19 -25.92
N ILE A 69 -26.35 1.10 -25.57
CA ILE A 69 -26.20 1.63 -24.21
C ILE A 69 -27.24 1.02 -23.25
N HIS A 70 -28.47 0.78 -23.73
CA HIS A 70 -29.57 0.23 -22.93
C HIS A 70 -29.80 -1.28 -23.08
N HIS A 71 -28.88 -2.00 -23.74
CA HIS A 71 -28.98 -3.44 -24.02
C HIS A 71 -30.30 -3.89 -24.68
N ASP A 72 -30.90 -3.04 -25.54
CA ASP A 72 -32.01 -3.49 -26.39
C ASP A 72 -31.45 -4.20 -27.64
N ASP A 73 -30.95 -5.41 -27.42
CA ASP A 73 -30.38 -6.27 -28.45
C ASP A 73 -31.36 -6.52 -29.61
N LYS A 74 -32.68 -6.46 -29.36
CA LYS A 74 -33.70 -6.67 -30.38
C LYS A 74 -33.81 -5.47 -31.30
N GLU A 75 -33.78 -4.26 -30.74
CA GLU A 75 -33.79 -3.02 -31.49
C GLU A 75 -32.44 -2.79 -32.20
N ALA A 76 -31.31 -3.03 -31.53
CA ALA A 76 -29.98 -2.99 -32.15
C ALA A 76 -29.87 -3.97 -33.34
N LEU A 77 -30.35 -5.22 -33.18
CA LEU A 77 -30.44 -6.19 -34.28
C LEU A 77 -31.40 -5.76 -35.40
N ARG A 78 -32.46 -5.02 -35.09
CA ARG A 78 -33.41 -4.50 -36.08
C ARG A 78 -32.74 -3.40 -36.91
N LEU A 79 -32.10 -2.43 -36.26
CA LEU A 79 -31.38 -1.33 -36.89
C LEU A 79 -30.21 -1.80 -37.74
N LEU A 80 -29.39 -2.75 -37.24
CA LEU A 80 -28.31 -3.40 -37.99
C LEU A 80 -28.80 -4.29 -39.17
N LYS A 81 -30.10 -4.62 -39.23
CA LYS A 81 -30.73 -5.28 -40.40
C LYS A 81 -31.40 -4.28 -41.35
N GLU A 82 -31.79 -3.11 -40.85
CA GLU A 82 -32.34 -1.99 -41.62
C GLU A 82 -31.25 -1.08 -42.23
N ALA A 83 -30.02 -1.58 -42.33
CA ALA A 83 -28.84 -0.96 -42.93
C ALA A 83 -28.23 0.24 -42.16
N ALA A 84 -28.32 0.24 -40.82
CA ALA A 84 -27.41 1.04 -40.00
C ALA A 84 -25.96 0.56 -40.20
N ASP A 85 -25.01 1.49 -40.31
CA ASP A 85 -23.61 1.21 -40.60
C ASP A 85 -22.88 0.63 -39.37
N PRO A 86 -22.34 -0.61 -39.44
CA PRO A 86 -21.56 -1.19 -38.34
C PRO A 86 -20.20 -0.52 -38.13
N HIS A 87 -19.72 0.29 -39.09
CA HIS A 87 -18.48 1.06 -39.00
C HIS A 87 -18.69 2.50 -38.53
N LEU A 88 -19.91 2.85 -38.10
CA LEU A 88 -20.24 4.18 -37.59
C LEU A 88 -19.27 4.60 -36.48
N LEU A 89 -18.69 5.79 -36.66
CA LEU A 89 -17.93 6.50 -35.63
C LEU A 89 -18.86 7.49 -34.92
N VAL A 90 -18.73 7.52 -33.60
CA VAL A 90 -19.35 8.48 -32.67
C VAL A 90 -18.50 9.75 -32.67
N SER A 91 -18.96 10.81 -31.99
CA SER A 91 -18.07 11.93 -31.61
C SER A 91 -16.78 11.42 -30.95
N SER A 92 -15.67 12.14 -31.16
CA SER A 92 -14.31 11.78 -30.72
C SER A 92 -13.74 10.47 -31.29
N GLY A 93 -14.16 10.04 -32.48
CA GLY A 93 -13.51 8.93 -33.22
C GLY A 93 -13.81 7.51 -32.71
N GLN A 94 -14.60 7.39 -31.63
CA GLN A 94 -14.96 6.09 -31.04
C GLN A 94 -15.89 5.29 -31.97
N SER A 95 -15.60 4.01 -32.18
CA SER A 95 -16.48 3.09 -32.94
C SER A 95 -17.58 2.49 -32.06
N LEU A 96 -18.60 1.87 -32.67
CA LEU A 96 -19.62 1.11 -31.92
C LEU A 96 -19.04 0.03 -30.98
N LEU A 97 -17.87 -0.55 -31.30
CA LEU A 97 -17.18 -1.49 -30.41
C LEU A 97 -16.66 -0.82 -29.13
N HIS A 98 -16.32 0.47 -29.14
CA HIS A 98 -15.96 1.23 -27.94
C HIS A 98 -17.17 1.38 -27.00
N LEU A 99 -18.37 1.59 -27.56
CA LEU A 99 -19.60 1.59 -26.77
C LEU A 99 -19.91 0.20 -26.19
N CYS A 100 -19.84 -0.85 -27.01
CA CYS A 100 -20.03 -2.22 -26.51
C CYS A 100 -19.02 -2.59 -25.41
N ALA A 101 -17.76 -2.15 -25.52
CA ALA A 101 -16.74 -2.35 -24.50
C ALA A 101 -16.97 -1.54 -23.22
N ARG A 102 -17.58 -0.34 -23.31
CA ARG A 102 -17.90 0.51 -22.16
C ARG A 102 -19.09 0.00 -21.35
N TYR A 103 -20.10 -0.53 -22.05
CA TYR A 103 -21.37 -0.97 -21.47
C TYR A 103 -21.50 -2.51 -21.41
N ASP A 104 -20.42 -3.27 -21.55
CA ASP A 104 -20.42 -4.75 -21.51
C ASP A 104 -21.45 -5.42 -22.45
N ASN A 105 -21.70 -4.85 -23.63
CA ASN A 105 -22.61 -5.43 -24.62
C ASN A 105 -21.89 -6.43 -25.53
N VAL A 106 -21.55 -7.59 -24.95
CA VAL A 106 -20.82 -8.69 -25.62
C VAL A 106 -21.56 -9.21 -26.86
N PHE A 107 -22.89 -9.30 -26.79
CA PHE A 107 -23.71 -9.85 -27.87
C PHE A 107 -23.66 -8.97 -29.13
N ILE A 108 -23.84 -7.65 -28.98
CA ILE A 108 -23.71 -6.73 -30.13
C ILE A 108 -22.24 -6.59 -30.56
N ALA A 109 -21.27 -6.68 -29.65
CA ALA A 109 -19.85 -6.73 -30.02
C ALA A 109 -19.53 -7.91 -30.95
N GLU A 110 -19.96 -9.13 -30.61
CA GLU A 110 -19.77 -10.33 -31.45
C GLU A 110 -20.37 -10.11 -32.85
N ILE A 111 -21.59 -9.56 -32.91
CA ILE A 111 -22.31 -9.26 -34.15
C ILE A 111 -21.63 -8.16 -35.00
N LEU A 112 -20.97 -7.18 -34.38
CA LEU A 112 -20.21 -6.14 -35.07
C LEU A 112 -18.88 -6.68 -35.62
N ILE A 113 -18.18 -7.51 -34.84
CA ILE A 113 -16.95 -8.20 -35.25
C ILE A 113 -17.23 -9.15 -36.43
N ASP A 114 -18.30 -9.94 -36.37
CA ASP A 114 -18.78 -10.80 -37.47
C ASP A 114 -19.12 -10.01 -38.76
N ARG A 115 -19.47 -8.73 -38.62
CA ARG A 115 -19.68 -7.80 -39.75
C ARG A 115 -18.42 -7.05 -40.18
N GLY A 116 -17.25 -7.37 -39.60
CA GLY A 116 -15.96 -6.80 -39.97
C GLY A 116 -15.63 -5.47 -39.30
N ALA A 117 -16.26 -5.14 -38.16
CA ALA A 117 -15.87 -3.96 -37.38
C ALA A 117 -14.39 -4.05 -36.95
N ASN A 118 -13.66 -2.94 -37.04
CA ASN A 118 -12.24 -2.89 -36.73
C ASN A 118 -12.00 -3.00 -35.21
N VAL A 119 -11.61 -4.18 -34.73
CA VAL A 119 -11.25 -4.43 -33.32
C VAL A 119 -10.06 -3.61 -32.82
N ASN A 120 -9.23 -3.12 -33.76
CA ASN A 120 -8.06 -2.29 -33.51
C ASN A 120 -8.31 -0.81 -33.88
N GLN A 121 -9.57 -0.39 -33.98
CA GLN A 121 -9.88 1.02 -34.20
C GLN A 121 -9.35 1.83 -33.02
N GLN A 122 -8.55 2.85 -33.33
CA GLN A 122 -8.09 3.84 -32.36
C GLN A 122 -8.98 5.08 -32.46
N ASP A 123 -9.37 5.64 -31.30
CA ASP A 123 -10.05 6.94 -31.21
C ASP A 123 -9.04 8.11 -31.15
N GLU A 124 -9.49 9.33 -30.87
CA GLU A 124 -8.63 10.53 -30.86
C GLU A 124 -7.53 10.48 -29.78
N ASP A 125 -7.74 9.74 -28.68
CA ASP A 125 -6.73 9.52 -27.62
C ASP A 125 -5.93 8.22 -27.85
N PHE A 126 -6.08 7.62 -29.02
CA PHE A 126 -5.53 6.33 -29.41
C PHE A 126 -6.00 5.14 -28.56
N TRP A 127 -7.12 5.29 -27.84
CA TRP A 127 -7.76 4.17 -27.15
C TRP A 127 -8.41 3.23 -28.17
N THR A 128 -8.40 1.95 -27.85
CA THR A 128 -9.08 0.90 -28.63
C THR A 128 -10.24 0.32 -27.81
N PRO A 129 -11.14 -0.49 -28.40
CA PRO A 129 -12.14 -1.22 -27.63
C PRO A 129 -11.50 -2.07 -26.51
N MET A 130 -10.28 -2.55 -26.72
CA MET A 130 -9.48 -3.28 -25.72
C MET A 130 -9.12 -2.41 -24.51
N HIS A 131 -8.69 -1.16 -24.72
CA HIS A 131 -8.38 -0.22 -23.63
C HIS A 131 -9.61 0.05 -22.75
N ILE A 132 -10.76 0.30 -23.37
CA ILE A 132 -12.02 0.51 -22.65
C ILE A 132 -12.44 -0.76 -21.90
N ALA A 133 -12.40 -1.93 -22.54
CA ALA A 133 -12.77 -3.19 -21.90
C ALA A 133 -11.93 -3.49 -20.66
N CYS A 134 -10.62 -3.17 -20.69
CA CYS A 134 -9.73 -3.31 -19.55
C CYS A 134 -9.99 -2.26 -18.45
N ALA A 135 -10.20 -1.00 -18.82
CA ALA A 135 -10.50 0.09 -17.88
C ALA A 135 -11.86 -0.10 -17.16
N CYS A 136 -12.83 -0.73 -17.83
CA CYS A 136 -14.13 -1.08 -17.28
C CYS A 136 -14.17 -2.46 -16.58
N ASP A 137 -13.10 -3.26 -16.69
CA ASP A 137 -13.00 -4.65 -16.24
C ASP A 137 -14.12 -5.57 -16.78
N ASN A 138 -14.28 -5.60 -18.11
CA ASN A 138 -15.28 -6.41 -18.83
C ASN A 138 -14.60 -7.65 -19.48
N PRO A 139 -14.39 -8.76 -18.75
CA PRO A 139 -13.54 -9.87 -19.20
C PRO A 139 -14.09 -10.61 -20.43
N ASP A 140 -15.42 -10.70 -20.59
CA ASP A 140 -16.04 -11.34 -21.76
C ASP A 140 -15.77 -10.53 -23.05
N ILE A 141 -15.80 -9.18 -22.99
CA ILE A 141 -15.35 -8.33 -24.09
C ILE A 141 -13.84 -8.50 -24.34
N VAL A 142 -13.04 -8.56 -23.27
CA VAL A 142 -11.58 -8.75 -23.39
C VAL A 142 -11.27 -10.06 -24.13
N LEU A 143 -11.88 -11.16 -23.71
CA LEU A 143 -11.72 -12.48 -24.34
C LEU A 143 -12.21 -12.46 -25.80
N LEU A 144 -13.37 -11.86 -26.07
CA LEU A 144 -13.93 -11.74 -27.43
C LEU A 144 -12.98 -10.97 -28.37
N LEU A 145 -12.41 -9.85 -27.91
CA LEU A 145 -11.47 -9.05 -28.68
C LEU A 145 -10.14 -9.79 -28.93
N VAL A 146 -9.61 -10.49 -27.93
CA VAL A 146 -8.42 -11.35 -28.07
C VAL A 146 -8.67 -12.46 -29.10
N LEU A 147 -9.81 -13.16 -29.01
CA LEU A 147 -10.20 -14.19 -29.98
C LEU A 147 -10.41 -13.65 -31.40
N ALA A 148 -10.83 -12.39 -31.53
CA ALA A 148 -10.96 -11.67 -32.79
C ALA A 148 -9.63 -11.12 -33.36
N GLY A 149 -8.50 -11.32 -32.66
CA GLY A 149 -7.18 -10.86 -33.10
C GLY A 149 -6.89 -9.37 -32.81
N ALA A 150 -7.47 -8.82 -31.74
CA ALA A 150 -7.10 -7.49 -31.27
C ALA A 150 -5.61 -7.44 -30.87
N ASN A 151 -4.94 -6.35 -31.24
CA ASN A 151 -3.55 -6.10 -30.90
C ASN A 151 -3.47 -5.46 -29.51
N VAL A 152 -3.24 -6.31 -28.51
CA VAL A 152 -3.06 -5.96 -27.09
C VAL A 152 -1.83 -5.08 -26.81
N LEU A 153 -0.98 -4.80 -27.82
CA LEU A 153 0.24 -3.99 -27.70
C LEU A 153 0.09 -2.58 -28.28
N LEU A 154 -1.10 -2.20 -28.76
CA LEU A 154 -1.37 -0.83 -29.20
C LEU A 154 -1.27 0.12 -28.00
N GLN A 155 -0.67 1.29 -28.25
CA GLN A 155 -0.42 2.31 -27.24
C GLN A 155 -1.36 3.50 -27.44
N ASP A 156 -1.88 4.03 -26.33
CA ASP A 156 -2.58 5.30 -26.27
C ASP A 156 -1.61 6.50 -26.47
N VAL A 157 -2.13 7.74 -26.40
CA VAL A 157 -1.31 8.96 -26.45
C VAL A 157 -0.25 9.07 -25.33
N ASN A 158 -0.45 8.40 -24.20
CA ASN A 158 0.48 8.36 -23.06
C ASN A 158 1.51 7.21 -23.14
N GLY A 159 1.45 6.35 -24.17
CA GLY A 159 2.30 5.16 -24.28
C GLY A 159 1.86 3.97 -23.43
N ASN A 160 0.68 4.04 -22.80
CA ASN A 160 0.05 2.96 -22.05
C ASN A 160 -0.56 1.95 -23.02
N THR A 161 -0.52 0.67 -22.66
CA THR A 161 -1.21 -0.44 -23.33
C THR A 161 -2.52 -0.76 -22.62
N PRO A 162 -3.45 -1.55 -23.21
CA PRO A 162 -4.66 -2.02 -22.53
C PRO A 162 -4.39 -2.69 -21.18
N LEU A 163 -3.26 -3.39 -21.03
CA LEU A 163 -2.86 -4.01 -19.77
C LEU A 163 -2.58 -2.98 -18.65
N ASP A 164 -2.03 -1.80 -18.98
CA ASP A 164 -1.81 -0.73 -17.99
C ASP A 164 -3.13 -0.18 -17.40
N TYR A 165 -4.28 -0.43 -18.06
CA TYR A 165 -5.62 -0.06 -17.60
C TYR A 165 -6.38 -1.21 -16.93
N ALA A 166 -5.91 -2.45 -17.04
CA ALA A 166 -6.51 -3.59 -16.36
C ALA A 166 -6.11 -3.59 -14.87
N MET A 167 -7.08 -3.67 -13.97
CA MET A 167 -6.81 -3.70 -12.53
C MET A 167 -6.09 -4.99 -12.13
N GLU A 168 -5.02 -4.88 -11.35
CA GLU A 168 -4.21 -6.03 -10.93
C GLU A 168 -5.06 -7.06 -10.17
N GLY A 169 -5.04 -8.32 -10.62
CA GLY A 169 -5.77 -9.42 -10.02
C GLY A 169 -7.19 -9.63 -10.56
N THR A 170 -7.66 -8.82 -11.51
CA THR A 170 -8.95 -9.07 -12.19
C THR A 170 -8.84 -10.09 -13.32
N GLU A 171 -9.97 -10.65 -13.74
CA GLU A 171 -10.04 -11.61 -14.84
C GLU A 171 -9.55 -10.98 -16.17
N SER A 172 -9.86 -9.71 -16.43
CA SER A 172 -9.34 -8.96 -17.58
C SER A 172 -7.81 -8.90 -17.58
N SER A 173 -7.18 -8.63 -16.42
CA SER A 173 -5.72 -8.62 -16.29
C SER A 173 -5.12 -10.02 -16.49
N SER A 174 -5.79 -11.06 -15.97
CA SER A 174 -5.37 -12.47 -16.09
C SER A 174 -5.40 -12.96 -17.54
N ILE A 175 -6.48 -12.66 -18.29
CA ILE A 175 -6.61 -13.00 -19.71
C ILE A 175 -5.49 -12.36 -20.53
N LEU A 176 -5.22 -11.06 -20.32
CA LEU A 176 -4.15 -10.36 -21.04
C LEU A 176 -2.76 -10.89 -20.67
N LEU A 177 -2.46 -11.09 -19.39
CA LEU A 177 -1.17 -11.61 -18.94
C LEU A 177 -0.90 -13.01 -19.48
N THR A 178 -1.91 -13.89 -19.46
CA THR A 178 -1.79 -15.24 -20.01
C THR A 178 -1.59 -15.20 -21.53
N TYR A 179 -2.35 -14.37 -22.24
CA TYR A 179 -2.18 -14.20 -23.69
C TYR A 179 -0.80 -13.65 -24.06
N LEU A 180 -0.26 -12.71 -23.28
CA LEU A 180 1.07 -12.13 -23.49
C LEU A 180 2.19 -13.16 -23.24
N ASP A 181 2.06 -13.96 -22.18
CA ASP A 181 3.00 -15.06 -21.87
C ASP A 181 2.98 -16.15 -22.96
N GLU A 182 1.79 -16.58 -23.39
CA GLU A 182 1.61 -17.54 -24.51
C GLU A 182 2.22 -17.03 -25.83
N ASN A 183 2.24 -15.71 -26.05
CA ASN A 183 2.86 -15.07 -27.22
C ASN A 183 4.33 -14.66 -26.98
N GLY A 184 4.92 -14.96 -25.82
CA GLY A 184 6.33 -14.72 -25.50
C GLY A 184 6.71 -13.25 -25.28
N VAL A 185 5.76 -12.41 -24.84
CA VAL A 185 5.97 -10.98 -24.59
C VAL A 185 6.25 -10.73 -23.10
N ASP A 186 7.53 -10.54 -22.77
CA ASP A 186 7.95 -10.23 -21.39
C ASP A 186 7.60 -8.79 -20.97
N LEU A 187 7.27 -8.61 -19.69
CA LEU A 187 7.02 -7.33 -19.02
C LEU A 187 8.19 -6.34 -19.18
N THR A 188 9.44 -6.81 -19.27
CA THR A 188 10.58 -5.92 -19.55
C THR A 188 10.54 -5.37 -20.99
N SER A 189 10.04 -6.15 -21.95
CA SER A 189 9.85 -5.73 -23.34
C SER A 189 8.72 -4.71 -23.45
N LEU A 190 7.61 -4.90 -22.72
CA LEU A 190 6.52 -3.91 -22.63
C LEU A 190 7.02 -2.56 -22.07
N ARG A 191 7.83 -2.59 -20.99
CA ARG A 191 8.48 -1.38 -20.45
C ARG A 191 9.41 -0.72 -21.45
N GLN A 192 10.17 -1.49 -22.24
CA GLN A 192 11.01 -0.94 -23.31
C GLN A 192 10.17 -0.31 -24.43
N MET A 193 9.07 -0.95 -24.86
CA MET A 193 8.15 -0.39 -25.87
C MET A 193 7.50 0.92 -25.41
N LYS A 194 7.12 1.03 -24.13
CA LYS A 194 6.61 2.27 -23.51
C LYS A 194 7.62 3.42 -23.58
N LEU A 195 8.90 3.11 -23.41
CA LEU A 195 9.99 4.10 -23.46
C LEU A 195 10.56 4.33 -24.87
N GLN A 196 10.25 3.48 -25.86
CA GLN A 196 10.88 3.50 -27.17
C GLN A 196 10.57 4.78 -27.96
N ARG A 197 9.31 5.22 -27.98
CA ARG A 197 8.90 6.46 -28.69
C ARG A 197 9.57 7.72 -28.11
N PRO A 198 9.47 8.02 -26.79
CA PRO A 198 10.17 9.18 -26.22
C PRO A 198 11.69 9.07 -26.36
N MET A 199 12.29 7.88 -26.23
CA MET A 199 13.73 7.70 -26.44
C MET A 199 14.17 7.92 -27.89
N SER A 200 13.38 7.49 -28.88
CA SER A 200 13.65 7.77 -30.29
C SER A 200 13.55 9.26 -30.56
N MET A 201 12.43 9.89 -30.18
CA MET A 201 12.24 11.34 -30.38
C MET A 201 13.34 12.15 -29.67
N LEU A 202 13.75 11.77 -28.45
CA LEU A 202 14.88 12.38 -27.76
C LEU A 202 16.19 12.23 -28.52
N ALA A 203 16.45 11.07 -29.13
CA ALA A 203 17.65 10.83 -29.94
C ALA A 203 17.60 11.57 -31.30
N ASP A 204 16.43 11.68 -31.91
CA ASP A 204 16.18 12.41 -33.15
C ASP A 204 16.33 13.93 -32.92
N VAL A 205 15.71 14.47 -31.86
CA VAL A 205 15.88 15.87 -31.44
C VAL A 205 17.34 16.15 -31.08
N LYS A 206 18.03 15.31 -30.29
CA LYS A 206 19.48 15.48 -30.03
C LYS A 206 20.32 15.53 -31.31
N ARG A 207 19.99 14.72 -32.32
CA ARG A 207 20.66 14.75 -33.63
C ARG A 207 20.33 16.02 -34.42
N PHE A 208 19.07 16.46 -34.42
CA PHE A 208 18.62 17.69 -35.07
C PHE A 208 19.33 18.93 -34.48
N LEU A 209 19.38 19.03 -33.15
CA LEU A 209 20.12 20.09 -32.44
C LEU A 209 21.63 20.05 -32.74
N ALA A 210 22.23 18.86 -32.74
CA ALA A 210 23.65 18.71 -33.09
C ALA A 210 23.98 19.09 -34.55
N CYS A 211 22.98 19.09 -35.44
CA CYS A 211 23.10 19.56 -36.83
C CYS A 211 22.80 21.07 -36.99
N GLY A 212 22.47 21.78 -35.91
CA GLY A 212 22.11 23.20 -35.95
C GLY A 212 20.68 23.47 -36.43
N GLY A 213 19.76 22.51 -36.28
CA GLY A 213 18.34 22.69 -36.55
C GLY A 213 17.68 23.72 -35.63
N ASN A 214 16.65 24.42 -36.13
CA ASN A 214 15.92 25.44 -35.38
C ASN A 214 14.84 24.79 -34.50
N ILE A 215 14.86 25.04 -33.18
CA ILE A 215 13.90 24.45 -32.23
C ILE A 215 12.46 24.92 -32.50
N ASP A 216 12.30 26.19 -32.84
CA ASP A 216 11.00 26.81 -33.09
C ASP A 216 10.61 26.75 -34.58
N GLU A 217 11.16 25.78 -35.31
CA GLU A 217 10.73 25.49 -36.68
C GLU A 217 9.29 24.97 -36.66
N LYS A 218 8.42 25.68 -37.39
CA LYS A 218 7.00 25.39 -37.53
C LYS A 218 6.75 24.59 -38.79
N ASN A 219 5.87 23.59 -38.70
CA ASN A 219 5.30 22.93 -39.88
C ASN A 219 4.24 23.81 -40.56
N ASP A 220 3.59 23.29 -41.62
CA ASP A 220 2.53 23.99 -42.36
C ASP A 220 1.33 24.41 -41.47
N ASP A 221 1.08 23.67 -40.38
CA ASP A 221 0.03 23.92 -39.38
C ASP A 221 0.47 24.87 -38.24
N GLY A 222 1.69 25.38 -38.28
CA GLY A 222 2.25 26.26 -37.24
C GLY A 222 2.82 25.53 -36.01
N VAL A 223 2.75 24.19 -35.99
CA VAL A 223 3.12 23.32 -34.87
C VAL A 223 4.64 23.14 -34.82
N THR A 224 5.22 23.23 -33.62
CA THR A 224 6.66 23.01 -33.34
C THR A 224 6.93 21.67 -32.66
N LEU A 225 8.21 21.28 -32.57
CA LEU A 225 8.62 20.10 -31.79
C LEU A 225 8.18 20.15 -30.32
N LEU A 226 8.12 21.36 -29.74
CA LEU A 226 7.69 21.57 -28.36
C LEU A 226 6.19 21.27 -28.20
N HIS A 227 5.34 21.71 -29.12
CA HIS A 227 3.92 21.35 -29.14
C HIS A 227 3.70 19.83 -29.17
N MET A 228 4.41 19.12 -30.05
CA MET A 228 4.29 17.67 -30.20
C MET A 228 4.74 16.93 -28.92
N ALA A 229 5.91 17.28 -28.40
CA ALA A 229 6.43 16.69 -27.16
C ALA A 229 5.54 16.99 -25.94
N SER A 230 4.90 18.17 -25.92
CA SER A 230 3.99 18.57 -24.85
C SER A 230 2.63 17.88 -24.90
N ALA A 231 2.08 17.63 -26.09
CA ALA A 231 0.85 16.84 -26.25
C ALA A 231 1.05 15.36 -25.84
N SER A 232 2.18 14.76 -26.23
CA SER A 232 2.49 13.35 -25.96
C SER A 232 3.15 13.08 -24.60
N GLY A 233 3.29 14.09 -23.73
CA GLY A 233 3.83 13.89 -22.38
C GLY A 233 5.33 13.62 -22.29
N TYR A 234 6.10 13.85 -23.37
CA TYR A 234 7.52 13.48 -23.46
C TYR A 234 8.42 14.47 -22.70
N LYS A 235 8.32 14.44 -21.37
CA LYS A 235 8.97 15.34 -20.43
C LYS A 235 10.46 15.55 -20.70
N GLU A 236 11.22 14.51 -21.02
CA GLU A 236 12.66 14.58 -21.28
C GLU A 236 12.96 15.31 -22.60
N VAL A 237 12.07 15.20 -23.60
CA VAL A 237 12.17 15.93 -24.87
C VAL A 237 11.80 17.40 -24.65
N VAL A 238 10.72 17.67 -23.91
CA VAL A 238 10.33 19.03 -23.50
C VAL A 238 11.48 19.70 -22.74
N ALA A 239 12.03 19.06 -21.71
CA ALA A 239 13.15 19.59 -20.94
C ALA A 239 14.37 19.93 -21.83
N LEU A 240 14.75 19.03 -22.74
CA LEU A 240 15.85 19.27 -23.68
C LEU A 240 15.60 20.47 -24.60
N LEU A 241 14.38 20.63 -25.13
CA LEU A 241 14.02 21.76 -25.99
C LEU A 241 14.05 23.08 -25.21
N LEU A 242 13.61 23.09 -23.96
CA LEU A 242 13.65 24.26 -23.07
C LEU A 242 15.07 24.62 -22.63
N GLU A 243 15.93 23.64 -22.33
CA GLU A 243 17.36 23.86 -22.04
C GLU A 243 18.11 24.52 -23.20
N HIS A 244 17.66 24.28 -24.43
CA HIS A 244 18.24 24.86 -25.65
C HIS A 244 17.49 26.12 -26.13
N GLY A 245 16.57 26.65 -25.32
CA GLY A 245 15.97 27.99 -25.51
C GLY A 245 14.73 28.04 -26.40
N GLY A 246 13.99 26.94 -26.56
CA GLY A 246 12.72 26.93 -27.30
C GLY A 246 11.65 27.85 -26.70
N ASP A 247 10.83 28.45 -27.56
CA ASP A 247 9.79 29.39 -27.16
C ASP A 247 8.59 28.67 -26.52
N LEU A 248 8.46 28.83 -25.20
CA LEU A 248 7.37 28.29 -24.37
C LEU A 248 5.98 28.76 -24.81
N ASN A 249 5.90 29.94 -25.41
CA ASN A 249 4.67 30.65 -25.74
C ASN A 249 4.41 30.66 -27.25
N VAL A 250 5.17 29.87 -28.01
CA VAL A 250 4.97 29.70 -29.45
C VAL A 250 3.57 29.17 -29.71
N THR A 251 2.88 29.78 -30.68
CA THR A 251 1.51 29.44 -31.06
C THR A 251 1.44 28.71 -32.39
N ASP A 252 0.55 27.74 -32.53
CA ASP A 252 0.19 27.16 -33.83
C ASP A 252 -0.77 28.06 -34.63
N ASN A 253 -1.24 27.59 -35.80
CA ASN A 253 -2.17 28.35 -36.65
C ASN A 253 -3.57 28.57 -36.02
N GLN A 254 -3.91 27.88 -34.92
CA GLN A 254 -5.14 28.04 -34.15
C GLN A 254 -4.90 28.75 -32.81
N HIS A 255 -3.71 29.35 -32.62
CA HIS A 255 -3.27 29.98 -31.38
C HIS A 255 -3.18 29.05 -30.16
N TRP A 256 -3.12 27.73 -30.35
CA TRP A 256 -2.77 26.80 -29.27
C TRP A 256 -1.29 26.97 -28.93
N THR A 257 -0.95 26.86 -27.65
CA THR A 257 0.43 26.83 -27.16
C THR A 257 0.79 25.41 -26.67
N PRO A 258 2.07 25.09 -26.46
CA PRO A 258 2.48 23.83 -25.81
C PRO A 258 1.79 23.60 -24.45
N LEU A 259 1.46 24.69 -23.72
CA LEU A 259 0.75 24.61 -22.44
C LEU A 259 -0.73 24.21 -22.62
N HIS A 260 -1.43 24.74 -23.63
CA HIS A 260 -2.79 24.31 -23.97
C HIS A 260 -2.85 22.82 -24.34
N LEU A 261 -1.90 22.35 -25.15
CA LEU A 261 -1.83 20.94 -25.53
C LEU A 261 -1.50 20.03 -24.33
N ALA A 262 -0.54 20.42 -23.50
CA ALA A 262 -0.23 19.68 -22.28
C ALA A 262 -1.42 19.63 -21.30
N ALA A 263 -2.22 20.71 -21.24
CA ALA A 263 -3.43 20.74 -20.43
C ALA A 263 -4.54 19.83 -20.98
N LYS A 264 -4.83 19.93 -22.28
CA LYS A 264 -5.86 19.16 -22.99
C LYS A 264 -5.61 17.66 -23.03
N TYR A 265 -4.35 17.24 -23.11
CA TYR A 265 -3.99 15.82 -23.13
C TYR A 265 -3.55 15.28 -21.76
N GLY A 266 -3.89 15.99 -20.66
CA GLY A 266 -3.70 15.46 -19.30
C GLY A 266 -2.25 15.41 -18.80
N GLN A 267 -1.30 16.04 -19.50
CA GLN A 267 0.14 15.89 -19.32
C GLN A 267 0.69 16.67 -18.12
N THR A 268 0.22 16.30 -16.93
CA THR A 268 0.48 16.92 -15.62
C THR A 268 1.97 17.17 -15.34
N SER A 269 2.86 16.27 -15.77
CA SER A 269 4.31 16.40 -15.59
C SER A 269 4.93 17.47 -16.50
N VAL A 270 4.38 17.63 -17.71
CA VAL A 270 4.75 18.65 -18.69
C VAL A 270 4.15 20.01 -18.32
N VAL A 271 2.88 20.07 -17.92
CA VAL A 271 2.24 21.31 -17.44
C VAL A 271 3.08 21.93 -16.31
N LYS A 272 3.47 21.13 -15.30
CA LYS A 272 4.38 21.57 -14.24
C LYS A 272 5.72 22.08 -14.75
N LEU A 273 6.32 21.41 -15.74
CA LEU A 273 7.60 21.79 -16.32
C LEU A 273 7.51 23.12 -17.09
N LEU A 274 6.50 23.28 -17.95
CA LEU A 274 6.26 24.51 -18.71
C LEU A 274 6.00 25.71 -17.77
N LEU A 275 5.18 25.53 -16.72
CA LEU A 275 4.91 26.57 -15.72
C LEU A 275 6.16 26.94 -14.90
N VAL A 276 7.01 25.96 -14.53
CA VAL A 276 8.31 26.23 -13.87
C VAL A 276 9.23 27.05 -14.77
N HIS A 277 9.21 26.80 -16.08
CA HIS A 277 9.95 27.60 -17.07
C HIS A 277 9.26 28.93 -17.46
N GLN A 278 8.13 29.29 -16.82
CA GLN A 278 7.39 30.54 -17.04
C GLN A 278 6.71 30.63 -18.42
N ALA A 279 6.08 29.54 -18.88
CA ALA A 279 5.04 29.63 -19.91
C ALA A 279 3.87 30.52 -19.43
N ASP A 280 3.30 31.32 -20.33
CA ASP A 280 2.21 32.25 -20.04
C ASP A 280 0.85 31.51 -20.10
N PRO A 281 0.12 31.38 -18.97
CA PRO A 281 -1.16 30.68 -18.93
C PRO A 281 -2.35 31.55 -19.37
N GLN A 282 -2.16 32.86 -19.56
CA GLN A 282 -3.22 33.81 -19.93
C GLN A 282 -3.43 33.93 -21.45
N LEU A 283 -2.59 33.27 -22.26
CA LEU A 283 -2.74 33.25 -23.72
C LEU A 283 -4.03 32.53 -24.11
N LEU A 284 -4.72 33.05 -25.12
CA LEU A 284 -5.98 32.54 -25.63
C LEU A 284 -5.79 31.86 -27.00
N ASN A 285 -6.46 30.73 -27.20
CA ASN A 285 -6.59 30.11 -28.51
C ASN A 285 -7.62 30.84 -29.40
N CYS A 286 -7.86 30.34 -30.62
CA CYS A 286 -8.84 30.92 -31.55
C CYS A 286 -10.31 30.87 -31.09
N ASN A 287 -10.63 30.10 -30.05
CA ASN A 287 -11.97 29.99 -29.46
C ASN A 287 -12.19 30.92 -28.27
N GLU A 288 -11.20 31.78 -27.94
CA GLU A 288 -11.16 32.59 -26.71
C GLU A 288 -10.99 31.74 -25.42
N GLU A 289 -10.48 30.51 -25.53
CA GLU A 289 -10.20 29.60 -24.40
C GLU A 289 -8.74 29.72 -23.96
N LYS A 290 -8.49 29.69 -22.65
CA LYS A 290 -7.16 29.53 -22.03
C LYS A 290 -6.77 28.05 -21.91
N ALA A 291 -5.52 27.81 -21.49
CA ALA A 291 -5.06 26.49 -21.11
C ALA A 291 -5.88 25.86 -19.94
N SER A 292 -6.41 26.67 -19.01
CA SER A 292 -7.32 26.22 -17.95
C SER A 292 -8.60 25.63 -18.50
N ASP A 293 -9.21 26.32 -19.46
CA ASP A 293 -10.57 26.07 -19.94
C ASP A 293 -10.64 24.79 -20.79
N VAL A 294 -9.50 24.35 -21.32
CA VAL A 294 -9.33 23.13 -22.11
C VAL A 294 -8.69 21.98 -21.32
N ALA A 295 -8.52 22.11 -20.00
CA ALA A 295 -7.81 21.13 -19.18
C ALA A 295 -8.54 19.77 -19.07
N ALA A 296 -7.81 18.67 -19.21
CA ALA A 296 -8.36 17.31 -19.14
C ALA A 296 -8.85 16.87 -17.75
N SER A 297 -8.56 17.63 -16.70
CA SER A 297 -8.93 17.28 -15.32
C SER A 297 -8.92 18.52 -14.42
N GLU A 298 -9.80 18.51 -13.40
CA GLU A 298 -9.91 19.56 -12.37
C GLU A 298 -8.54 19.86 -11.71
N PHE A 299 -7.66 18.86 -11.55
CA PHE A 299 -6.33 19.04 -10.98
C PHE A 299 -5.38 19.87 -11.86
N ILE A 300 -5.50 19.76 -13.19
CA ILE A 300 -4.72 20.54 -14.15
C ILE A 300 -5.31 21.95 -14.28
N GLU A 301 -6.64 22.05 -14.32
CA GLU A 301 -7.39 23.31 -14.29
C GLU A 301 -6.99 24.15 -13.07
N GLU A 302 -7.07 23.60 -11.85
CA GLU A 302 -6.71 24.29 -10.60
C GLU A 302 -5.25 24.78 -10.62
N MET A 303 -4.33 24.01 -11.22
CA MET A 303 -2.92 24.37 -11.34
C MET A 303 -2.69 25.54 -12.30
N LEU A 304 -3.44 25.59 -13.40
CA LEU A 304 -3.37 26.66 -14.39
C LEU A 304 -4.03 27.94 -13.85
N LEU A 305 -5.19 27.83 -13.21
CA LEU A 305 -5.85 28.95 -12.51
C LEU A 305 -4.94 29.57 -11.42
N LYS A 306 -4.20 28.75 -10.66
CA LYS A 306 -3.18 29.26 -9.72
C LYS A 306 -2.05 29.99 -10.43
N ALA A 307 -1.57 29.46 -11.56
CA ALA A 307 -0.52 30.12 -12.35
C ALA A 307 -1.00 31.45 -12.93
N GLU A 308 -2.25 31.54 -13.40
CA GLU A 308 -2.88 32.77 -13.90
C GLU A 308 -2.95 33.86 -12.85
N ILE A 309 -3.39 33.53 -11.63
CA ILE A 309 -3.44 34.46 -10.49
C ILE A 309 -2.02 34.95 -10.14
N ALA A 310 -1.03 34.06 -10.15
CA ALA A 310 0.37 34.43 -9.93
C ALA A 310 0.93 35.32 -11.06
N TRP A 311 0.48 35.14 -12.30
CA TRP A 311 0.86 35.94 -13.47
C TRP A 311 0.32 37.38 -13.37
N GLU A 312 -0.95 37.53 -12.99
CA GLU A 312 -1.55 38.85 -12.72
C GLU A 312 -0.86 39.62 -11.59
N GLY A 313 -0.35 38.91 -10.57
CA GLY A 313 0.41 39.51 -9.47
C GLY A 313 1.69 40.19 -9.95
N LYS A 314 2.44 39.54 -10.86
CA LYS A 314 3.70 40.07 -11.42
C LYS A 314 3.53 41.32 -12.29
N MET A 315 2.38 41.47 -12.96
CA MET A 315 2.11 42.60 -13.87
C MET A 315 1.64 43.89 -13.17
N LYS A 316 1.43 43.86 -11.84
CA LYS A 316 0.93 45.00 -11.04
C LYS A 316 2.02 45.82 -10.35
N GLU A 317 3.31 45.46 -10.46
CA GLU A 317 4.43 46.32 -10.05
C GLU A 317 4.96 47.17 -11.23
N PRO A 318 4.82 48.51 -11.21
CA PRO A 318 5.34 49.36 -12.27
C PRO A 318 6.83 49.65 -12.10
N PHE A 319 7.59 49.48 -13.18
CA PHE A 319 9.00 49.87 -13.29
C PHE A 319 9.26 51.31 -12.81
N CYS A 320 10.20 51.49 -11.88
CA CYS A 320 10.93 52.76 -11.74
C CYS A 320 12.35 52.56 -11.18
N ALA A 321 13.28 53.40 -11.64
CA ALA A 321 14.71 53.36 -11.29
C ALA A 321 14.99 54.11 -9.96
N PRO A 322 16.18 53.94 -9.33
CA PRO A 322 16.30 54.09 -7.88
C PRO A 322 16.67 55.50 -7.40
N THR A 323 16.13 55.90 -6.24
CA THR A 323 16.73 56.97 -5.41
C THR A 323 16.50 56.78 -3.90
N LEU A 324 17.61 56.54 -3.20
CA LEU A 324 18.00 57.00 -1.85
C LEU A 324 16.92 57.33 -0.77
N ALA A 325 16.96 56.52 0.30
CA ALA A 325 17.00 56.90 1.72
C ALA A 325 15.92 57.81 2.34
N GLN A 326 15.20 57.27 3.32
CA GLN A 326 15.33 57.68 4.74
C GLN A 326 14.69 56.66 5.70
N GLU A 327 15.14 56.65 6.95
CA GLU A 327 14.72 55.74 8.03
C GLU A 327 13.64 56.38 8.94
N GLU A 328 13.06 55.53 9.82
CA GLU A 328 12.41 55.85 11.11
C GLU A 328 10.93 56.40 11.11
N PRO A 329 10.17 56.28 12.23
CA PRO A 329 9.72 54.99 12.80
C PRO A 329 8.29 55.04 13.46
N TYR A 330 7.93 53.98 14.20
CA TYR A 330 6.96 53.89 15.34
C TYR A 330 5.64 54.69 15.37
N GLU A 331 4.51 54.00 15.59
CA GLU A 331 3.87 53.94 16.94
C GLU A 331 2.77 52.86 17.06
N GLU A 332 2.55 52.38 18.28
CA GLU A 332 1.50 51.42 18.69
C GLU A 332 0.18 52.14 19.06
N VAL A 333 -0.99 51.52 18.83
CA VAL A 333 -2.15 51.62 19.77
C VAL A 333 -2.93 50.27 19.76
N VAL A 334 -3.51 49.94 20.92
CA VAL A 334 -4.08 48.64 21.34
C VAL A 334 -5.63 48.63 21.25
N SER A 335 -6.25 47.44 21.46
CA SER A 335 -7.68 47.17 21.80
C SER A 335 -8.70 47.32 20.64
N ASP A 336 -9.61 46.37 20.36
CA ASP A 336 -10.52 45.68 21.28
C ASP A 336 -11.00 44.27 20.84
N LEU A 337 -11.47 43.48 21.81
CA LEU A 337 -12.38 42.33 21.68
C LEU A 337 -13.82 42.78 22.08
N PRO A 338 -14.91 42.00 21.87
CA PRO A 338 -15.09 40.73 21.15
C PRO A 338 -16.30 40.72 20.17
N ALA A 339 -16.35 39.76 19.23
CA ALA A 339 -17.64 39.25 18.72
C ALA A 339 -17.50 37.85 18.07
N LEU A 340 -18.32 36.90 18.49
CA LEU A 340 -18.57 35.65 17.76
C LEU A 340 -19.53 35.92 16.58
N PRO A 341 -19.32 35.27 15.43
CA PRO A 341 -20.45 34.89 14.58
C PRO A 341 -20.50 33.37 14.39
N SER A 342 -21.58 32.78 14.85
CA SER A 342 -21.98 31.41 14.52
C SER A 342 -22.31 31.28 13.03
N LYS A 343 -21.36 30.80 12.23
CA LYS A 343 -21.56 30.27 10.87
C LYS A 343 -20.33 29.46 10.48
N LEU A 344 -20.48 28.14 10.31
CA LEU A 344 -19.53 27.35 9.55
C LEU A 344 -19.65 27.79 8.09
N SER A 345 -18.67 28.53 7.59
CA SER A 345 -18.51 28.79 6.17
C SER A 345 -18.01 27.51 5.48
N PRO A 346 -18.62 27.08 4.37
CA PRO A 346 -18.08 25.99 3.58
C PRO A 346 -16.90 26.47 2.72
N LEU A 347 -16.04 25.52 2.31
CA LEU A 347 -14.87 25.71 1.42
C LEU A 347 -13.68 26.42 2.14
N VAL A 348 -12.39 26.26 1.80
CA VAL A 348 -11.72 25.93 0.52
C VAL A 348 -10.40 25.15 0.76
N LEU A 349 -10.02 24.28 -0.20
CA LEU A 349 -8.70 23.64 -0.48
C LEU A 349 -8.15 22.45 0.37
N PRO A 350 -7.78 21.32 -0.28
CA PRO A 350 -6.90 20.28 0.26
C PRO A 350 -5.41 20.67 0.27
N ILE A 351 -4.60 19.82 0.90
CA ILE A 351 -3.28 20.19 1.45
C ILE A 351 -2.12 19.99 0.45
N ALA A 352 -2.43 19.83 -0.84
CA ALA A 352 -1.42 19.65 -1.87
C ALA A 352 -0.77 20.99 -2.30
N LYS A 353 0.17 21.46 -1.47
CA LYS A 353 1.20 22.49 -1.72
C LYS A 353 0.79 23.98 -1.74
N GLN A 354 1.43 24.75 -0.86
CA GLN A 354 2.46 25.79 -1.13
C GLN A 354 3.10 26.16 0.23
N ASP A 355 4.37 26.53 0.38
CA ASP A 355 5.54 26.40 -0.50
C ASP A 355 6.82 26.47 0.36
N SER A 356 7.93 25.98 -0.21
CA SER A 356 9.27 26.48 0.10
C SER A 356 9.87 27.02 -1.20
N LEU A 357 10.86 27.92 -1.07
CA LEU A 357 11.63 28.70 -2.08
C LEU A 357 11.33 30.21 -1.92
N LEU A 358 12.30 31.10 -1.64
CA LEU A 358 13.76 31.01 -1.78
C LEU A 358 14.55 31.88 -0.77
N GLU A 359 15.71 31.38 -0.33
CA GLU A 359 16.87 32.22 0.07
C GLU A 359 17.50 32.92 -1.15
N LYS A 360 18.31 33.97 -0.89
CA LYS A 360 19.43 34.59 -1.66
C LYS A 360 19.27 36.11 -1.86
N ASP A 361 20.30 36.97 -1.91
CA ASP A 361 21.78 36.89 -1.78
C ASP A 361 22.33 38.34 -1.51
N ILE A 362 23.57 38.68 -1.12
CA ILE A 362 24.85 37.96 -0.92
C ILE A 362 25.73 38.64 0.19
N MET A 363 26.99 38.19 0.33
CA MET A 363 28.03 38.55 1.32
C MET A 363 28.78 39.91 1.19
N PHE A 364 29.57 40.21 2.24
CA PHE A 364 30.75 41.10 2.35
C PHE A 364 30.59 42.61 2.61
N LYS A 365 30.87 43.03 3.87
CA LYS A 365 32.13 43.75 4.16
C LYS A 365 32.56 43.76 5.63
N ASP A 366 33.88 43.77 5.80
CA ASP A 366 34.68 43.47 7.00
C ASP A 366 34.55 44.38 8.22
N ALA A 367 34.75 43.75 9.39
CA ALA A 367 35.61 44.13 10.51
C ALA A 367 35.69 45.60 10.99
N THR A 368 35.43 45.80 12.30
CA THR A 368 36.51 46.22 13.24
C THR A 368 36.12 46.12 14.74
N LYS A 369 37.04 45.53 15.52
CA LYS A 369 37.41 45.81 16.93
C LYS A 369 36.33 46.20 17.98
N GLY A 370 36.26 45.40 19.06
CA GLY A 370 35.66 45.82 20.35
C GLY A 370 36.06 44.94 21.54
N LEU A 371 37.08 45.34 22.31
CA LEU A 371 37.51 44.68 23.56
C LEU A 371 36.74 45.24 24.78
N CYS A 372 36.19 44.37 25.63
CA CYS A 372 36.12 44.48 27.11
C CYS A 372 35.42 43.22 27.66
N ARG A 373 35.96 42.36 28.54
CA ARG A 373 36.72 42.49 29.80
C ARG A 373 35.86 42.86 31.03
N ARG A 374 35.42 41.78 31.72
CA ARG A 374 35.41 41.57 33.19
C ARG A 374 34.21 42.00 34.07
N GLN A 375 34.04 41.17 35.11
CA GLN A 375 33.34 41.36 36.41
C GLN A 375 31.80 41.24 36.37
N SER A 376 31.12 40.33 37.09
CA SER A 376 31.28 39.66 38.41
C SER A 376 30.74 40.42 39.63
N GLN A 377 29.49 40.13 40.03
CA GLN A 377 28.98 39.97 41.41
C GLN A 377 27.49 39.58 41.29
N ASP A 378 27.00 38.41 41.73
CA ASP A 378 27.04 37.74 43.04
C ASP A 378 25.83 38.09 43.93
N ARG A 379 24.88 37.15 44.03
CA ARG A 379 23.84 37.03 45.08
C ARG A 379 23.20 35.63 45.06
N THR A 380 23.73 34.75 45.89
CA THR A 380 23.09 33.53 46.44
C THR A 380 21.95 33.94 47.41
N LEU A 381 20.96 33.15 47.83
CA LEU A 381 20.61 31.70 47.83
C LEU A 381 19.11 31.57 47.39
N GLU A 382 18.43 30.42 47.19
CA GLU A 382 18.46 29.15 47.93
C GLU A 382 17.67 28.07 47.14
N ASN A 383 18.23 26.86 46.95
CA ASN A 383 17.48 25.59 46.84
C ASN A 383 18.48 24.43 46.62
N ALA A 384 18.31 23.33 47.36
CA ALA A 384 19.26 22.22 47.38
C ALA A 384 18.65 20.95 46.78
N ALA A 385 19.19 20.47 45.66
CA ALA A 385 19.08 19.08 45.22
C ALA A 385 20.26 18.72 44.29
N VAL A 386 21.12 17.85 44.82
CA VAL A 386 22.33 17.25 44.24
C VAL A 386 22.26 16.92 42.74
N ASN A 387 23.18 17.47 41.96
CA ASN A 387 23.82 16.77 40.83
C ASN A 387 25.23 17.34 40.58
N GLY A 388 26.25 16.52 40.82
CA GLY A 388 27.65 16.88 40.53
C GLY A 388 28.05 16.51 39.09
N PRO A 389 29.15 17.06 38.55
CA PRO A 389 29.63 16.67 37.23
C PRO A 389 30.19 15.25 37.28
N SER A 390 29.50 14.31 36.64
CA SER A 390 30.00 12.94 36.48
C SER A 390 31.27 12.94 35.63
N LYS A 391 32.28 12.21 36.10
CA LYS A 391 33.44 11.84 35.28
C LYS A 391 32.94 10.95 34.12
N PRO A 392 33.63 10.92 32.96
CA PRO A 392 33.31 9.95 31.92
C PRO A 392 33.49 8.54 32.50
N GLU A 393 32.42 7.75 32.50
CA GLU A 393 32.48 6.35 32.92
C GLU A 393 33.37 5.59 31.95
N GLN A 394 34.44 4.97 32.48
CA GLN A 394 35.24 4.03 31.71
C GLN A 394 34.42 2.75 31.51
N VAL A 395 33.72 2.65 30.38
CA VAL A 395 33.01 1.44 29.98
C VAL A 395 34.03 0.33 29.73
N LYS A 396 34.23 -0.52 30.74
CA LYS A 396 35.18 -1.63 30.70
C LYS A 396 34.48 -2.89 30.22
N LEU A 397 34.60 -3.18 28.92
CA LEU A 397 34.26 -4.49 28.38
C LEU A 397 35.07 -5.58 29.09
N MET A 398 34.45 -6.73 29.36
CA MET A 398 35.17 -7.91 29.86
C MET A 398 36.12 -8.44 28.77
N PRO A 399 37.29 -9.01 29.15
CA PRO A 399 38.16 -9.67 28.17
C PRO A 399 37.44 -10.88 27.57
N PRO A 400 37.78 -11.28 26.33
CA PRO A 400 37.21 -12.47 25.72
C PRO A 400 37.55 -13.73 26.53
N ALA A 401 36.61 -14.66 26.58
CA ALA A 401 36.67 -15.91 27.32
C ALA A 401 36.51 -17.12 26.39
N PRO A 402 37.07 -18.31 26.72
CA PRO A 402 36.96 -19.49 25.86
C PRO A 402 35.53 -19.97 25.60
N ASN A 403 34.60 -19.59 26.48
CA ASN A 403 33.17 -19.91 26.44
C ASN A 403 32.32 -18.70 25.97
N ASP A 404 32.92 -17.82 25.17
CA ASP A 404 32.21 -16.77 24.42
C ASP A 404 31.45 -17.32 23.21
N ASP A 405 31.84 -18.49 22.71
CA ASP A 405 31.12 -19.29 21.73
C ASP A 405 30.71 -20.62 22.36
N LEU A 406 29.41 -20.96 22.32
CA LEU A 406 28.89 -22.21 22.87
C LEU A 406 29.21 -23.41 21.98
N ALA A 407 29.54 -23.20 20.70
CA ALA A 407 29.95 -24.27 19.79
C ALA A 407 31.28 -24.93 20.19
N THR A 408 32.10 -24.27 21.03
CA THR A 408 33.37 -24.81 21.52
C THR A 408 33.25 -25.63 22.81
N LEU A 409 32.03 -25.85 23.33
CA LEU A 409 31.81 -26.63 24.55
C LEU A 409 31.99 -28.14 24.29
N SER A 410 32.68 -28.81 25.22
CA SER A 410 32.93 -30.26 25.13
C SER A 410 31.70 -31.15 25.42
N GLU A 411 30.69 -30.60 26.09
CA GLU A 411 29.43 -31.27 26.40
C GLU A 411 28.26 -30.34 26.05
N LEU A 412 27.46 -30.73 25.06
CA LEU A 412 26.27 -30.01 24.59
C LEU A 412 25.01 -30.67 25.16
N THR A 413 24.63 -30.25 26.36
CA THR A 413 23.42 -30.70 27.06
C THR A 413 22.62 -29.49 27.53
N ASP A 414 21.30 -29.62 27.67
CA ASP A 414 20.42 -28.52 28.11
C ASP A 414 20.91 -27.88 29.43
N SER A 415 21.42 -28.70 30.36
CA SER A 415 21.96 -28.23 31.64
C SER A 415 23.30 -27.50 31.51
N SER A 416 24.21 -27.95 30.64
CA SER A 416 25.50 -27.26 30.41
C SER A 416 25.30 -25.93 29.68
N LEU A 417 24.42 -25.89 28.68
CA LEU A 417 24.04 -24.68 27.96
C LEU A 417 23.37 -23.66 28.89
N LEU A 418 22.35 -24.09 29.65
CA LEU A 418 21.63 -23.24 30.60
C LEU A 418 22.56 -22.65 31.67
N TYR A 419 23.47 -23.47 32.22
CA TYR A 419 24.44 -23.03 33.22
C TYR A 419 25.34 -21.90 32.69
N GLU A 420 25.90 -22.05 31.49
CA GLU A 420 26.80 -21.03 30.94
C GLU A 420 26.04 -19.75 30.56
N ILE A 421 24.85 -19.87 29.95
CA ILE A 421 23.99 -18.71 29.65
C ILE A 421 23.63 -17.93 30.93
N GLN A 422 23.23 -18.63 31.99
CA GLN A 422 22.92 -18.00 33.30
C GLN A 422 24.14 -17.32 33.92
N LYS A 423 25.30 -17.97 33.87
CA LYS A 423 26.57 -17.43 34.40
C LYS A 423 27.01 -16.16 33.66
N ARG A 424 26.91 -16.14 32.32
CA ARG A 424 27.19 -14.97 31.48
C ARG A 424 26.20 -13.84 31.77
N PHE A 425 24.91 -14.14 31.81
CA PHE A 425 23.87 -13.17 32.14
C PHE A 425 24.07 -12.54 33.54
N GLY A 426 24.46 -13.33 34.54
CA GLY A 426 24.81 -12.86 35.87
C GLY A 426 25.98 -11.86 35.90
N ASN A 427 26.89 -11.93 34.93
CA ASN A 427 27.98 -10.97 34.73
C ASN A 427 27.58 -9.75 33.87
N ASN A 428 26.30 -9.60 33.51
CA ASN A 428 25.77 -8.66 32.51
C ASN A 428 26.31 -8.89 31.08
N GLN A 429 26.80 -10.09 30.77
CA GLN A 429 27.16 -10.49 29.40
C GLN A 429 25.92 -11.06 28.71
N ILE A 430 25.17 -10.20 28.02
CA ILE A 430 23.88 -10.55 27.39
C ILE A 430 24.01 -11.18 26.01
N TYR A 431 25.22 -11.17 25.44
CA TYR A 431 25.55 -11.69 24.11
C TYR A 431 26.49 -12.89 24.20
N THR A 432 26.22 -13.91 23.39
CA THR A 432 27.02 -15.14 23.28
C THR A 432 26.98 -15.65 21.84
N PHE A 433 28.10 -16.13 21.29
CA PHE A 433 28.12 -16.77 19.98
C PHE A 433 27.68 -18.25 20.07
N ILE A 434 27.17 -18.76 18.96
CA ILE A 434 26.95 -20.18 18.67
C ILE A 434 27.37 -20.35 17.20
N GLY A 435 28.68 -20.46 16.97
CA GLY A 435 29.27 -20.28 15.63
C GLY A 435 28.91 -18.90 15.05
N ASP A 436 28.23 -18.87 13.92
CA ASP A 436 27.77 -17.63 13.27
C ASP A 436 26.47 -17.03 13.86
N ILE A 437 25.77 -17.77 14.73
CA ILE A 437 24.56 -17.27 15.40
C ILE A 437 24.97 -16.43 16.61
N LEU A 438 24.30 -15.29 16.83
CA LEU A 438 24.45 -14.49 18.05
C LEU A 438 23.21 -14.63 18.94
N LEU A 439 23.36 -15.29 20.09
CA LEU A 439 22.34 -15.37 21.13
C LEU A 439 22.27 -14.06 21.92
N LEU A 440 21.07 -13.53 22.11
CA LEU A 440 20.75 -12.37 22.95
C LEU A 440 19.79 -12.80 24.08
N VAL A 441 20.15 -12.49 25.33
CA VAL A 441 19.26 -12.61 26.49
C VAL A 441 18.88 -11.21 26.97
N ASN A 442 17.61 -10.81 26.77
CA ASN A 442 17.15 -9.46 27.12
C ASN A 442 17.29 -9.19 28.64
N PRO A 443 18.04 -8.16 29.06
CA PRO A 443 18.23 -7.84 30.48
C PRO A 443 17.11 -6.99 31.09
N PHE A 444 16.13 -6.53 30.30
CA PHE A 444 15.02 -5.64 30.72
C PHE A 444 15.48 -4.36 31.47
N LYS A 445 16.69 -3.90 31.19
CA LYS A 445 17.31 -2.68 31.74
C LYS A 445 18.33 -2.13 30.73
N GLU A 446 18.62 -0.85 30.80
CA GLU A 446 19.72 -0.27 30.03
C GLU A 446 21.08 -0.79 30.54
N ILE A 447 21.99 -1.09 29.62
CA ILE A 447 23.37 -1.47 29.90
C ILE A 447 24.27 -0.60 29.00
N PRO A 448 25.36 0.01 29.52
CA PRO A 448 26.19 0.99 28.78
C PRO A 448 27.07 0.41 27.64
N ILE A 449 26.74 -0.78 27.14
CA ILE A 449 27.44 -1.45 26.03
C ILE A 449 27.20 -0.80 24.66
N TYR A 450 26.08 -0.09 24.47
CA TYR A 450 25.77 0.56 23.19
C TYR A 450 26.37 1.97 23.02
N SER A 451 27.24 2.39 23.94
CA SER A 451 27.86 3.71 23.94
C SER A 451 28.70 3.98 22.67
N THR A 452 28.83 5.25 22.28
CA THR A 452 29.65 5.66 21.13
C THR A 452 31.10 5.18 21.25
N MET A 453 31.64 5.10 22.47
CA MET A 453 32.98 4.58 22.74
C MET A 453 33.08 3.08 22.42
N VAL A 454 32.12 2.26 22.87
CA VAL A 454 32.10 0.83 22.53
C VAL A 454 31.88 0.63 21.04
N SER A 455 30.98 1.40 20.44
CA SER A 455 30.78 1.39 18.98
C SER A 455 32.05 1.70 18.20
N GLN A 456 33.00 2.47 18.75
CA GLN A 456 34.32 2.72 18.12
C GLN A 456 35.31 1.58 18.33
N LEU A 457 35.25 0.85 19.44
CA LEU A 457 36.13 -0.29 19.72
C LEU A 457 35.92 -1.45 18.74
N TYR A 458 34.67 -1.67 18.30
CA TYR A 458 34.35 -2.72 17.32
C TYR A 458 34.62 -2.33 15.86
N LEU A 459 34.88 -1.05 15.54
CA LEU A 459 35.19 -0.65 14.15
C LEU A 459 36.48 -1.31 13.67
N SER A 460 36.35 -2.31 12.79
CA SER A 460 37.45 -3.04 12.20
C SER A 460 37.75 -2.57 10.76
N GLN A 461 39.00 -2.77 10.34
CA GLN A 461 39.44 -2.69 8.94
C GLN A 461 39.49 -4.06 8.26
N SER A 462 39.42 -5.15 9.04
CA SER A 462 39.61 -6.54 8.59
C SER A 462 38.39 -7.45 8.85
N GLY A 463 37.29 -6.91 9.39
CA GLY A 463 36.06 -7.65 9.70
C GLY A 463 36.13 -8.63 10.88
N GLN A 464 37.32 -9.00 11.33
CA GLN A 464 37.53 -9.89 12.48
C GLN A 464 37.92 -9.10 13.74
N CYS A 465 37.13 -9.27 14.81
CA CYS A 465 37.36 -8.70 16.14
C CYS A 465 37.61 -9.81 17.18
N SER A 466 38.46 -10.79 16.88
CA SER A 466 38.76 -11.95 17.76
C SER A 466 39.40 -11.61 19.11
N SER A 467 39.74 -10.34 19.35
CA SER A 467 40.25 -9.80 20.63
C SER A 467 39.16 -9.17 21.51
N LEU A 468 37.90 -9.16 21.09
CA LEU A 468 36.77 -8.56 21.80
C LEU A 468 35.69 -9.61 22.11
N PRO A 469 34.90 -9.43 23.20
CA PRO A 469 33.83 -10.36 23.55
C PRO A 469 32.65 -10.33 22.54
N PRO A 470 31.72 -11.29 22.60
CA PRO A 470 30.52 -11.32 21.77
C PRO A 470 29.70 -10.04 21.90
N HIS A 471 29.36 -9.45 20.75
CA HIS A 471 28.55 -8.25 20.69
C HIS A 471 27.95 -8.10 19.30
N LEU A 472 26.73 -7.56 19.25
CA LEU A 472 26.00 -7.21 18.04
C LEU A 472 26.80 -6.38 17.00
N PHE A 473 27.72 -5.53 17.47
CA PHE A 473 28.54 -4.69 16.60
C PHE A 473 29.59 -5.52 15.86
N SER A 474 30.09 -6.62 16.44
CA SER A 474 30.97 -7.58 15.75
C SER A 474 30.26 -8.22 14.55
N CYS A 475 28.98 -8.57 14.69
CA CYS A 475 28.18 -9.12 13.58
C CYS A 475 27.87 -8.06 12.51
N ALA A 476 27.53 -6.83 12.92
CA ALA A 476 27.32 -5.70 12.02
C ALA A 476 28.58 -5.40 11.17
N GLU A 477 29.75 -5.44 11.80
CA GLU A 477 31.05 -5.30 11.13
C GLU A 477 31.34 -6.45 10.18
N ARG A 478 31.11 -7.71 10.58
CA ARG A 478 31.29 -8.89 9.72
C ARG A 478 30.47 -8.75 8.43
N ALA A 479 29.16 -8.51 8.55
CA ALA A 479 28.29 -8.33 7.41
C ALA A 479 28.74 -7.16 6.50
N PHE A 480 29.11 -6.01 7.07
CA PHE A 480 29.60 -4.89 6.27
C PHE A 480 30.90 -5.21 5.50
N HIS A 481 31.79 -6.03 6.06
CA HIS A 481 33.00 -6.45 5.34
C HIS A 481 32.67 -7.45 4.23
N GLN A 482 31.79 -8.42 4.47
CA GLN A 482 31.33 -9.38 3.45
C GLN A 482 30.63 -8.66 2.28
N LEU A 483 29.76 -7.69 2.58
CA LEU A 483 29.12 -6.82 1.59
C LEU A 483 30.14 -6.19 0.62
N LEU A 484 31.26 -5.68 1.14
CA LEU A 484 32.26 -4.95 0.37
C LEU A 484 33.37 -5.81 -0.24
N GLN A 485 33.64 -7.00 0.32
CA GLN A 485 34.70 -7.90 -0.15
C GLN A 485 34.16 -8.96 -1.12
N GLU A 486 32.97 -9.52 -0.83
CA GLU A 486 32.34 -10.58 -1.62
C GLU A 486 31.34 -10.02 -2.65
N GLN A 487 31.03 -8.71 -2.60
CA GLN A 487 30.01 -8.07 -3.45
C GLN A 487 28.65 -8.80 -3.39
N ARG A 488 28.26 -9.18 -2.16
CA ARG A 488 27.04 -9.97 -1.89
C ARG A 488 26.16 -9.26 -0.86
N PRO A 489 24.86 -9.01 -1.16
CA PRO A 489 23.90 -8.48 -0.18
C PRO A 489 23.84 -9.33 1.09
N GLN A 490 23.64 -8.68 2.23
CA GLN A 490 23.64 -9.31 3.55
C GLN A 490 22.30 -9.15 4.25
N CYS A 491 21.95 -10.05 5.17
CA CYS A 491 20.69 -9.96 5.91
C CYS A 491 20.84 -10.41 7.36
N PHE A 492 20.42 -9.57 8.30
CA PHE A 492 20.22 -9.93 9.70
C PHE A 492 18.80 -10.44 9.89
N ILE A 493 18.64 -11.69 10.36
CA ILE A 493 17.34 -12.24 10.72
C ILE A 493 17.23 -12.28 12.24
N LEU A 494 16.28 -11.51 12.79
CA LEU A 494 16.08 -11.36 14.24
C LEU A 494 14.89 -12.23 14.68
N SER A 495 15.17 -13.38 15.27
CA SER A 495 14.17 -14.33 15.77
C SER A 495 14.16 -14.43 17.31
N GLY A 496 13.15 -15.10 17.88
CA GLY A 496 12.95 -15.30 19.33
C GLY A 496 11.61 -14.73 19.82
N GLU A 497 11.24 -15.01 21.08
CA GLU A 497 9.90 -14.72 21.65
C GLU A 497 9.50 -13.22 21.69
N ARG A 498 8.20 -12.94 21.87
CA ARG A 498 7.72 -11.55 22.06
C ARG A 498 8.34 -10.94 23.32
N GLY A 499 9.00 -9.79 23.19
CA GLY A 499 9.74 -9.15 24.28
C GLY A 499 11.22 -9.55 24.39
N SER A 500 11.77 -10.42 23.53
CA SER A 500 13.18 -10.84 23.55
C SER A 500 14.21 -9.74 23.16
N GLY A 501 13.78 -8.50 22.92
CA GLY A 501 14.66 -7.38 22.57
C GLY A 501 15.01 -7.22 21.09
N LYS A 502 14.36 -7.98 20.17
CA LYS A 502 14.61 -7.91 18.71
C LYS A 502 14.64 -6.48 18.15
N SER A 503 13.61 -5.68 18.41
CA SER A 503 13.51 -4.33 17.84
C SER A 503 14.56 -3.36 18.39
N GLU A 504 15.03 -3.54 19.62
CA GLU A 504 16.18 -2.80 20.16
C GLU A 504 17.49 -3.28 19.52
N ALA A 505 17.67 -4.59 19.29
CA ALA A 505 18.81 -5.09 18.51
C ALA A 505 18.81 -4.56 17.07
N SER A 506 17.65 -4.53 16.39
CA SER A 506 17.47 -3.93 15.06
C SER A 506 17.97 -2.48 15.04
N LYS A 507 17.50 -1.66 15.99
CA LYS A 507 17.91 -0.27 16.17
C LYS A 507 19.42 -0.14 16.42
N GLN A 508 20.00 -0.97 17.28
CA GLN A 508 21.44 -0.92 17.59
C GLN A 508 22.33 -1.34 16.39
N ILE A 509 21.95 -2.34 15.59
CA ILE A 509 22.62 -2.67 14.31
C ILE A 509 22.61 -1.46 13.39
N MET A 510 21.42 -0.89 13.18
CA MET A 510 21.16 0.21 12.26
C MET A 510 21.93 1.48 12.65
N THR A 511 21.94 1.81 13.95
CA THR A 511 22.73 2.90 14.52
C THR A 511 24.24 2.67 14.35
N HIS A 512 24.74 1.45 14.52
CA HIS A 512 26.16 1.14 14.32
C HIS A 512 26.60 1.29 12.86
N LEU A 513 25.84 0.68 11.93
CA LEU A 513 26.10 0.76 10.48
C LEU A 513 26.01 2.20 9.95
N THR A 514 25.07 2.99 10.46
CA THR A 514 24.97 4.42 10.13
C THR A 514 26.19 5.20 10.62
N ARG A 515 26.65 4.97 11.86
CA ARG A 515 27.84 5.63 12.44
C ARG A 515 29.14 5.30 11.70
N ARG A 516 29.26 4.11 11.09
CA ARG A 516 30.44 3.68 10.31
C ARG A 516 30.67 4.54 9.06
N SER A 517 29.62 5.13 8.48
CA SER A 517 29.61 5.77 7.15
C SER A 517 30.24 7.17 7.05
N GLY A 518 31.01 7.65 8.04
CA GLY A 518 31.82 8.86 7.88
C GLY A 518 31.07 10.22 7.92
N SER A 519 31.77 11.29 7.55
CA SER A 519 31.60 12.68 8.03
C SER A 519 30.30 13.45 7.68
N SER A 520 29.33 12.94 6.92
CA SER A 520 28.03 13.63 6.69
C SER A 520 27.03 13.30 7.83
N ARG A 521 27.40 13.66 9.06
CA ARG A 521 27.02 12.91 10.27
C ARG A 521 25.64 13.15 10.87
N THR A 522 24.91 14.21 10.51
CA THR A 522 23.68 14.63 11.22
C THR A 522 22.35 14.39 10.51
N PRO A 523 22.20 14.46 9.16
CA PRO A 523 20.88 14.32 8.56
C PRO A 523 20.34 12.90 8.69
N PHE A 524 21.09 11.86 8.29
CA PHE A 524 20.52 10.51 8.18
C PHE A 524 20.10 9.88 9.52
N ASP A 525 20.92 9.98 10.57
CA ASP A 525 20.59 9.45 11.90
C ASP A 525 19.33 10.12 12.48
N SER A 526 19.17 11.44 12.25
CA SER A 526 17.94 12.14 12.63
C SER A 526 16.74 11.76 11.75
N LYS A 527 16.89 11.62 10.42
CA LYS A 527 15.85 11.10 9.52
C LYS A 527 15.32 9.76 10.04
N LEU A 528 16.24 8.82 10.28
CA LEU A 528 15.94 7.47 10.72
C LEU A 528 15.24 7.43 12.08
N LYS A 529 15.67 8.28 13.03
CA LYS A 529 15.00 8.43 14.34
C LYS A 529 13.55 8.90 14.20
N HIS A 530 13.27 9.88 13.33
CA HIS A 530 11.90 10.33 13.06
C HIS A 530 11.04 9.20 12.47
N VAL A 531 11.58 8.47 11.47
CA VAL A 531 10.89 7.35 10.83
C VAL A 531 10.57 6.22 11.80
N MET A 532 11.55 5.81 12.63
CA MET A 532 11.30 4.79 13.67
C MET A 532 10.24 5.26 14.67
N GLY A 533 10.26 6.52 15.10
CA GLY A 533 9.23 7.07 16.01
C GLY A 533 7.80 7.02 15.44
N ILE A 534 7.64 7.22 14.12
CA ILE A 534 6.34 7.08 13.44
C ILE A 534 5.90 5.61 13.42
N LEU A 535 6.78 4.69 13.02
CA LEU A 535 6.46 3.25 12.99
C LEU A 535 6.26 2.66 14.39
N GLU A 536 6.89 3.21 15.42
CA GLU A 536 6.64 2.88 16.83
C GLU A 536 5.23 3.34 17.24
N ALA A 537 4.85 4.60 16.98
CA ALA A 537 3.53 5.12 17.34
C ALA A 537 2.37 4.34 16.68
N PHE A 538 2.46 4.05 15.38
CA PHE A 538 1.37 3.40 14.63
C PHE A 538 1.45 1.86 14.59
N GLY A 539 2.64 1.28 14.78
CA GLY A 539 2.86 -0.16 14.60
C GLY A 539 3.08 -0.95 15.90
N HIS A 540 3.19 -0.30 17.06
CA HIS A 540 3.44 -0.99 18.34
C HIS A 540 2.24 -0.90 19.29
N ALA A 541 2.21 -1.83 20.24
CA ALA A 541 1.27 -1.85 21.37
C ALA A 541 1.98 -2.28 22.67
N LYS A 542 1.35 -1.96 23.81
CA LYS A 542 1.74 -2.44 25.13
C LYS A 542 1.15 -3.82 25.38
N THR A 543 1.98 -4.72 25.88
CA THR A 543 1.60 -6.09 26.26
C THR A 543 1.89 -6.35 27.73
N THR A 544 1.47 -7.51 28.24
CA THR A 544 1.68 -7.91 29.64
C THR A 544 3.15 -8.06 30.04
N LEU A 545 4.04 -8.33 29.07
CA LEU A 545 5.47 -8.55 29.30
C LEU A 545 6.36 -7.37 28.86
N ASN A 546 5.86 -6.48 28.00
CA ASN A 546 6.66 -5.43 27.38
C ASN A 546 5.80 -4.22 26.96
N ASP A 547 6.21 -3.03 27.40
CA ASP A 547 5.57 -1.75 27.10
C ASP A 547 5.63 -1.35 25.61
N LEU A 548 6.61 -1.84 24.85
CA LEU A 548 6.83 -1.51 23.43
C LEU A 548 7.01 -2.78 22.59
N SER A 549 5.92 -3.38 22.14
CA SER A 549 5.94 -4.59 21.31
C SER A 549 5.51 -4.28 19.88
N SER A 550 6.33 -4.66 18.88
CA SER A 550 5.95 -4.54 17.47
C SER A 550 4.77 -5.46 17.14
N CYS A 551 3.77 -4.91 16.47
CA CYS A 551 2.57 -5.59 15.98
C CYS A 551 2.58 -5.76 14.44
N PHE A 552 3.78 -5.75 13.83
CA PHE A 552 4.03 -6.02 12.41
C PHE A 552 5.45 -6.57 12.21
N ILE A 553 5.68 -7.24 11.09
CA ILE A 553 7.02 -7.63 10.62
C ILE A 553 7.63 -6.43 9.89
N LYS A 554 8.88 -6.11 10.20
CA LYS A 554 9.63 -4.98 9.64
C LYS A 554 10.90 -5.47 8.95
N TYR A 555 11.06 -5.18 7.67
CA TYR A 555 12.31 -5.39 6.95
C TYR A 555 12.91 -4.03 6.57
N VAL A 556 14.13 -3.76 7.01
CA VAL A 556 14.86 -2.51 6.72
C VAL A 556 16.08 -2.81 5.87
N GLU A 557 16.08 -2.34 4.63
CA GLU A 557 17.25 -2.34 3.74
C GLU A 557 18.06 -1.07 3.99
N LEU A 558 19.35 -1.22 4.29
CA LEU A 558 20.33 -0.14 4.34
C LEU A 558 21.21 -0.21 3.09
N GLN A 559 21.15 0.83 2.25
CA GLN A 559 21.76 0.82 0.92
C GLN A 559 23.13 1.51 0.96
N PHE A 560 24.21 0.82 0.62
CA PHE A 560 25.57 1.36 0.65
C PHE A 560 26.13 1.62 -0.74
N CYS A 561 26.64 2.83 -0.97
CA CYS A 561 27.33 3.19 -2.21
C CYS A 561 28.67 2.45 -2.31
N GLU A 562 28.86 1.63 -3.34
CA GLU A 562 30.08 0.82 -3.53
C GLU A 562 31.36 1.66 -3.52
N LYS A 563 31.37 2.78 -4.26
CA LYS A 563 32.56 3.64 -4.43
C LYS A 563 32.90 4.45 -3.18
N LYS A 564 31.89 4.93 -2.46
CA LYS A 564 32.07 5.79 -1.27
C LYS A 564 32.16 4.98 0.02
N LYS A 565 31.67 3.73 0.05
CA LYS A 565 31.50 2.89 1.25
C LYS A 565 30.67 3.57 2.35
N HIS A 566 29.77 4.47 1.93
CA HIS A 566 28.88 5.24 2.78
C HIS A 566 27.43 4.82 2.52
N LEU A 567 26.59 4.92 3.56
CA LEU A 567 25.15 4.76 3.46
C LEU A 567 24.56 5.81 2.51
N ALA A 568 23.95 5.34 1.41
CA ALA A 568 23.35 6.13 0.35
C ALA A 568 21.83 6.33 0.54
N GLY A 569 21.17 5.42 1.27
CA GLY A 569 19.73 5.49 1.54
C GLY A 569 19.27 4.33 2.43
N ALA A 570 17.98 4.28 2.70
CA ALA A 570 17.34 3.11 3.28
C ALA A 570 15.93 2.93 2.74
N ARG A 571 15.41 1.70 2.84
CA ARG A 571 14.04 1.36 2.49
C ARG A 571 13.45 0.45 3.56
N ILE A 572 12.16 0.62 3.83
CA ILE A 572 11.42 -0.12 4.84
C ILE A 572 10.24 -0.81 4.17
N TYR A 573 10.11 -2.11 4.42
CA TYR A 573 8.97 -2.92 4.05
C TYR A 573 8.30 -3.40 5.33
N THR A 574 6.97 -3.43 5.31
CA THR A 574 6.16 -3.87 6.44
C THR A 574 5.22 -4.98 5.99
N TYR A 575 5.20 -6.08 6.74
CA TYR A 575 4.35 -7.23 6.44
C TYR A 575 3.49 -7.57 7.66
N MET A 576 2.31 -8.14 7.41
CA MET A 576 1.43 -8.69 8.45
C MET A 576 1.17 -7.74 9.63
N LEU A 577 0.68 -6.52 9.39
CA LEU A 577 0.16 -5.66 10.47
C LEU A 577 -1.00 -6.38 11.18
N GLU A 578 -0.98 -6.45 12.51
CA GLU A 578 -1.98 -7.10 13.37
C GLU A 578 -3.30 -6.29 13.40
N LYS A 579 -3.96 -6.09 12.25
CA LYS A 579 -5.16 -5.23 12.11
C LYS A 579 -6.26 -5.58 13.11
N SER A 580 -6.46 -6.86 13.44
CA SER A 580 -7.46 -7.31 14.42
C SER A 580 -7.34 -6.62 15.78
N ARG A 581 -6.12 -6.28 16.22
CA ARG A 581 -5.83 -5.55 17.47
C ARG A 581 -6.57 -4.22 17.56
N LEU A 582 -6.88 -3.60 16.43
CA LEU A 582 -7.65 -2.36 16.39
C LEU A 582 -9.05 -2.53 17.01
N VAL A 583 -9.71 -3.65 16.73
CA VAL A 583 -11.13 -3.86 17.01
C VAL A 583 -11.39 -4.81 18.20
N SER A 584 -10.42 -5.67 18.53
CA SER A 584 -10.45 -6.58 19.67
C SER A 584 -9.03 -6.74 20.23
N GLN A 585 -8.84 -6.54 21.53
CA GLN A 585 -7.53 -6.66 22.18
C GLN A 585 -7.48 -7.92 23.07
N PRO A 586 -6.35 -8.67 23.09
CA PRO A 586 -6.15 -9.71 24.09
C PRO A 586 -6.15 -9.14 25.51
N LEU A 587 -6.64 -9.92 26.48
CA LEU A 587 -6.75 -9.50 27.88
C LEU A 587 -5.40 -8.98 28.43
N GLY A 588 -5.43 -7.80 29.05
CA GLY A 588 -4.25 -7.16 29.63
C GLY A 588 -3.31 -6.47 28.63
N GLN A 589 -3.65 -6.40 27.34
CA GLN A 589 -2.89 -5.69 26.32
C GLN A 589 -3.59 -4.38 25.89
N SER A 590 -2.87 -3.50 25.22
CA SER A 590 -3.41 -2.26 24.64
C SER A 590 -3.73 -2.41 23.15
N ASN A 591 -4.48 -1.43 22.63
CA ASN A 591 -4.53 -1.11 21.21
C ASN A 591 -3.19 -0.45 20.77
N PHE A 592 -3.07 -0.02 19.51
CA PHE A 592 -1.89 0.70 19.01
C PHE A 592 -1.60 1.99 19.80
N LEU A 593 -0.31 2.29 20.03
CA LEU A 593 0.13 3.39 20.89
C LEU A 593 -0.44 4.76 20.46
N ILE A 594 -0.56 5.00 19.16
CA ILE A 594 -1.05 6.26 18.57
C ILE A 594 -2.36 6.75 19.20
N PHE A 595 -3.31 5.86 19.51
CA PHE A 595 -4.59 6.26 20.10
C PHE A 595 -4.41 6.81 21.52
N TYR A 596 -3.53 6.22 22.33
CA TYR A 596 -3.22 6.73 23.67
C TYR A 596 -2.41 8.03 23.62
N LEU A 597 -1.46 8.14 22.67
CA LEU A 597 -0.70 9.37 22.43
C LEU A 597 -1.61 10.53 22.02
N LEU A 598 -2.59 10.28 21.15
CA LEU A 598 -3.63 11.23 20.74
C LEU A 598 -4.46 11.67 21.96
N MET A 599 -4.98 10.72 22.73
CA MET A 599 -5.86 11.00 23.87
C MET A 599 -5.16 11.72 25.03
N ASP A 600 -3.88 11.47 25.30
CA ASP A 600 -3.16 12.18 26.38
C ASP A 600 -2.54 13.50 25.89
N GLY A 601 -2.02 13.52 24.66
CA GLY A 601 -1.23 14.64 24.15
C GLY A 601 -2.02 15.86 23.70
N LEU A 602 -3.19 15.67 23.07
CA LEU A 602 -4.01 16.76 22.54
C LEU A 602 -4.49 17.74 23.63
N SER A 603 -4.71 18.99 23.22
CA SER A 603 -5.32 20.06 24.02
C SER A 603 -6.81 19.78 24.28
N ALA A 604 -7.44 20.55 25.17
CA ALA A 604 -8.87 20.42 25.44
C ALA A 604 -9.72 20.85 24.22
N GLU A 605 -9.24 21.86 23.50
CA GLU A 605 -9.83 22.41 22.29
C GLU A 605 -9.71 21.43 21.11
N GLU A 606 -8.52 20.86 20.88
CA GLU A 606 -8.28 19.80 19.88
C GLU A 606 -9.19 18.58 20.15
N LYS A 607 -9.31 18.13 21.40
CA LYS A 607 -10.18 17.01 21.80
C LYS A 607 -11.66 17.32 21.57
N TYR A 608 -12.10 18.53 21.89
CA TYR A 608 -13.48 18.94 21.68
C TYR A 608 -13.83 18.95 20.18
N GLY A 609 -12.94 19.47 19.32
CA GLY A 609 -13.10 19.47 17.87
C GLY A 609 -13.12 18.06 17.23
N LEU A 610 -12.44 17.08 17.84
CA LEU A 610 -12.45 15.67 17.41
C LEU A 610 -13.51 14.82 18.14
N HIS A 611 -14.33 15.43 18.99
CA HIS A 611 -15.33 14.75 19.86
C HIS A 611 -14.74 13.69 20.82
N LEU A 612 -13.44 13.77 21.13
CA LEU A 612 -12.67 12.80 21.93
C LEU A 612 -12.71 13.14 23.44
N ASN A 613 -13.91 13.25 24.01
CA ASN A 613 -14.10 13.74 25.38
C ASN A 613 -13.95 12.67 26.48
N ASN A 614 -13.99 11.37 26.16
CA ASN A 614 -13.86 10.29 27.16
C ASN A 614 -13.21 9.02 26.60
N LEU A 615 -11.98 8.76 27.05
CA LEU A 615 -11.13 7.61 26.68
C LEU A 615 -11.83 6.25 26.82
N CYS A 616 -12.59 6.05 27.91
CA CYS A 616 -13.22 4.77 28.23
C CYS A 616 -14.60 4.60 27.58
N ALA A 617 -15.09 5.57 26.82
CA ALA A 617 -16.36 5.45 26.09
C ALA A 617 -16.21 4.60 24.82
N HIS A 618 -15.08 4.76 24.11
CA HIS A 618 -14.84 4.14 22.80
C HIS A 618 -14.66 2.62 22.88
N ARG A 619 -15.43 1.86 22.09
CA ARG A 619 -15.42 0.38 22.03
C ARG A 619 -14.00 -0.18 21.87
N TYR A 620 -13.22 0.42 20.98
CA TYR A 620 -11.87 -0.02 20.62
C TYR A 620 -10.78 0.29 21.66
N LEU A 621 -11.10 1.01 22.74
CA LEU A 621 -10.15 1.33 23.83
C LEU A 621 -10.61 0.80 25.21
N ASN A 622 -11.92 0.63 25.42
CA ASN A 622 -12.54 0.24 26.69
C ASN A 622 -12.14 -1.16 27.20
N GLN A 623 -11.54 -2.02 26.37
CA GLN A 623 -11.07 -3.37 26.77
C GLN A 623 -9.66 -3.36 27.39
N SER A 624 -8.91 -2.26 27.24
CA SER A 624 -7.53 -2.17 27.73
C SER A 624 -7.43 -1.73 29.20
N LEU A 625 -6.80 -2.58 30.03
CA LEU A 625 -6.30 -2.32 31.39
C LEU A 625 -7.15 -1.40 32.30
N ARG A 626 -8.19 -1.96 32.93
CA ARG A 626 -8.88 -1.30 34.05
C ARG A 626 -8.09 -1.20 35.35
N ASP A 627 -6.96 -1.90 35.46
CA ASP A 627 -6.14 -1.94 36.67
C ASP A 627 -4.73 -1.36 36.46
N GLY A 628 -4.49 -0.19 37.06
CA GLY A 628 -3.26 0.03 37.83
C GLY A 628 -1.92 0.17 37.10
N ALA A 629 -1.82 0.87 35.98
CA ALA A 629 -0.53 1.40 35.51
C ALA A 629 -0.69 2.75 34.78
N THR A 630 -0.57 3.85 35.53
CA THR A 630 -0.39 5.18 34.95
C THR A 630 0.95 5.25 34.21
N ALA A 631 0.94 5.01 32.90
CA ALA A 631 1.86 5.73 32.03
C ALA A 631 1.56 7.21 32.26
N GLU A 632 2.55 8.00 32.69
CA GLU A 632 2.28 9.39 33.06
C GLU A 632 1.76 10.17 31.84
N PRO A 633 0.58 10.83 31.91
CA PRO A 633 0.04 11.56 30.75
C PRO A 633 0.97 12.67 30.23
N SER A 634 1.87 13.17 31.08
CA SER A 634 3.02 14.02 30.71
C SER A 634 3.91 13.36 29.66
N LEU A 635 4.33 12.11 29.88
CA LEU A 635 5.23 11.38 28.97
C LEU A 635 4.55 11.08 27.62
N ASN A 636 3.26 10.76 27.62
CA ASN A 636 2.52 10.54 26.38
C ASN A 636 2.30 11.86 25.61
N ARG A 637 2.11 12.99 26.30
CA ARG A 637 2.10 14.33 25.69
C ARG A 637 3.45 14.69 25.07
N GLU A 638 4.56 14.42 25.74
CA GLU A 638 5.91 14.62 25.17
C GLU A 638 6.13 13.75 23.93
N LYS A 639 5.74 12.47 23.98
CA LYS A 639 5.79 11.56 22.84
C LYS A 639 4.93 12.04 21.66
N LEU A 640 3.73 12.56 21.89
CA LEU A 640 2.91 13.15 20.81
C LEU A 640 3.59 14.39 20.20
N ALA A 641 4.21 15.25 21.01
CA ALA A 641 4.96 16.40 20.50
C ALA A 641 6.15 15.99 19.63
N VAL A 642 6.90 14.96 20.04
CA VAL A 642 7.99 14.36 19.23
C VAL A 642 7.44 13.72 17.96
N LEU A 643 6.25 13.10 18.00
CA LEU A 643 5.60 12.54 16.81
C LEU A 643 5.15 13.63 15.83
N LYS A 644 4.55 14.73 16.30
CA LYS A 644 4.22 15.90 15.46
C LYS A 644 5.48 16.43 14.76
N GLN A 645 6.60 16.57 15.50
CA GLN A 645 7.89 16.97 14.93
C GLN A 645 8.42 15.97 13.89
N ALA A 646 8.29 14.66 14.13
CA ALA A 646 8.73 13.62 13.20
C ALA A 646 7.92 13.63 11.90
N LEU A 647 6.60 13.83 11.97
CA LEU A 647 5.73 13.96 10.79
C LEU A 647 6.11 15.20 9.96
N HIS A 648 6.33 16.35 10.62
CA HIS A 648 6.82 17.55 9.94
C HIS A 648 8.19 17.36 9.28
N ALA A 649 9.11 16.65 9.94
CA ALA A 649 10.42 16.35 9.37
C ALA A 649 10.32 15.46 8.10
N VAL A 650 9.36 14.52 8.07
CA VAL A 650 9.10 13.63 6.93
C VAL A 650 8.40 14.35 5.76
N GLY A 651 7.78 15.51 6.01
CA GLY A 651 7.19 16.38 4.98
C GLY A 651 5.71 16.73 5.19
N PHE A 652 5.07 16.28 6.27
CA PHE A 652 3.67 16.64 6.57
C PHE A 652 3.58 18.11 6.99
N SER A 653 2.67 18.86 6.40
CA SER A 653 2.25 20.19 6.88
C SER A 653 1.41 20.10 8.17
N HIS A 654 1.09 21.26 8.78
CA HIS A 654 0.22 21.31 9.97
C HIS A 654 -1.16 20.69 9.71
N LEU A 655 -1.77 21.04 8.57
CA LEU A 655 -3.11 20.60 8.20
C LEU A 655 -3.13 19.09 7.83
N GLU A 656 -2.01 18.53 7.35
CA GLU A 656 -1.89 17.07 7.12
C GLU A 656 -1.82 16.29 8.46
N VAL A 657 -1.15 16.84 9.47
CA VAL A 657 -1.12 16.26 10.82
C VAL A 657 -2.50 16.37 11.49
N GLU A 658 -3.23 17.46 11.29
CA GLU A 658 -4.62 17.60 11.75
C GLU A 658 -5.55 16.59 11.06
N ASN A 659 -5.49 16.46 9.74
CA ASN A 659 -6.29 15.47 9.00
C ASN A 659 -5.96 14.02 9.40
N LEU A 660 -4.67 13.70 9.62
CA LEU A 660 -4.25 12.41 10.17
C LEU A 660 -4.95 12.11 11.51
N PHE A 661 -5.11 13.12 12.36
CA PHE A 661 -5.81 12.99 13.64
C PHE A 661 -7.34 12.91 13.49
N VAL A 662 -7.93 13.59 12.49
CA VAL A 662 -9.34 13.42 12.12
C VAL A 662 -9.62 11.98 11.69
N ILE A 663 -8.77 11.38 10.86
CA ILE A 663 -8.90 9.97 10.42
C ILE A 663 -8.79 9.03 11.63
N LEU A 664 -7.81 9.22 12.51
CA LEU A 664 -7.65 8.41 13.73
C LEU A 664 -8.85 8.53 14.69
N ALA A 665 -9.40 9.73 14.85
CA ALA A 665 -10.61 9.95 15.64
C ALA A 665 -11.84 9.31 14.98
N ALA A 666 -11.98 9.41 13.65
CA ALA A 666 -13.04 8.76 12.90
C ALA A 666 -13.00 7.22 13.08
N ILE A 667 -11.80 6.61 13.08
CA ILE A 667 -11.64 5.17 13.35
C ILE A 667 -12.17 4.78 14.74
N LEU A 668 -11.96 5.60 15.78
CA LEU A 668 -12.53 5.34 17.11
C LEU A 668 -14.06 5.46 17.11
N HIS A 669 -14.62 6.52 16.49
CA HIS A 669 -16.07 6.73 16.42
C HIS A 669 -16.78 5.69 15.53
N ILE A 670 -16.13 5.16 14.48
CA ILE A 670 -16.65 4.01 13.70
C ILE A 670 -16.94 2.84 14.63
N GLY A 671 -16.04 2.52 15.57
CA GLY A 671 -16.21 1.41 16.51
C GLY A 671 -17.39 1.57 17.48
N ASP A 672 -17.87 2.80 17.68
CA ASP A 672 -19.02 3.09 18.54
C ASP A 672 -20.36 3.00 17.80
N ILE A 673 -20.36 2.87 16.47
CA ILE A 673 -21.58 2.61 15.67
C ILE A 673 -22.19 1.27 16.11
N ARG A 674 -23.47 1.33 16.49
CA ARG A 674 -24.27 0.18 16.91
C ARG A 674 -25.40 -0.06 15.92
N PHE A 675 -25.88 -1.30 15.90
CA PHE A 675 -27.01 -1.72 15.08
C PHE A 675 -28.10 -2.36 15.94
N THR A 676 -29.35 -2.28 15.48
CA THR A 676 -30.52 -2.99 16.01
C THR A 676 -31.18 -3.83 14.92
N ALA A 677 -31.83 -4.92 15.32
CA ALA A 677 -32.58 -5.78 14.41
C ALA A 677 -34.01 -5.27 14.19
N LEU A 678 -34.48 -5.31 12.95
CA LEU A 678 -35.90 -5.09 12.64
C LEU A 678 -36.71 -6.38 12.88
N THR A 679 -37.82 -6.27 13.61
CA THR A 679 -38.56 -7.36 14.29
C THR A 679 -39.16 -8.46 13.41
N GLU A 680 -39.04 -8.40 12.09
CA GLU A 680 -39.65 -9.37 11.15
C GLU A 680 -38.63 -10.07 10.23
N ALA A 681 -37.37 -9.63 10.19
CA ALA A 681 -36.38 -10.13 9.22
C ALA A 681 -34.91 -10.10 9.68
N ASP A 682 -34.64 -9.78 10.96
CA ASP A 682 -33.30 -9.61 11.56
C ASP A 682 -32.35 -8.65 10.81
N SER A 683 -32.90 -7.82 9.92
CA SER A 683 -32.12 -6.83 9.16
C SER A 683 -31.60 -5.72 10.08
N ALA A 684 -30.31 -5.42 9.97
CA ALA A 684 -29.64 -4.36 10.70
C ALA A 684 -30.17 -2.97 10.30
N LEU A 685 -30.38 -2.13 11.31
CA LEU A 685 -30.53 -0.69 11.21
C LEU A 685 -29.53 -0.03 12.15
N VAL A 686 -29.03 1.15 11.78
CA VAL A 686 -28.12 1.93 12.63
C VAL A 686 -28.89 2.50 13.82
N SER A 687 -28.38 2.25 15.04
CA SER A 687 -29.05 2.63 16.29
C SER A 687 -28.96 4.12 16.61
N ASP A 688 -27.86 4.75 16.20
CA ASP A 688 -27.57 6.17 16.41
C ASP A 688 -27.12 6.79 15.09
N LEU A 689 -28.05 7.48 14.43
CA LEU A 689 -27.79 8.15 13.16
C LEU A 689 -26.94 9.41 13.34
N GLN A 690 -26.98 10.07 14.49
CA GLN A 690 -26.20 11.29 14.74
C GLN A 690 -24.70 10.97 14.85
N LEU A 691 -24.36 9.87 15.52
CA LEU A 691 -22.98 9.36 15.55
C LEU A 691 -22.49 8.98 14.14
N LEU A 692 -23.34 8.36 13.32
CA LEU A 692 -22.96 8.01 11.95
C LEU A 692 -22.82 9.25 11.05
N GLU A 693 -23.71 10.24 11.15
CA GLU A 693 -23.58 11.55 10.49
C GLU A 693 -22.27 12.25 10.89
N GLN A 694 -21.87 12.18 12.16
CA GLN A 694 -20.59 12.71 12.63
C GLN A 694 -19.41 11.97 11.97
N VAL A 695 -19.42 10.63 11.95
CA VAL A 695 -18.39 9.82 11.27
C VAL A 695 -18.34 10.11 9.77
N ALA A 696 -19.50 10.23 9.11
CA ALA A 696 -19.60 10.56 7.70
C ALA A 696 -19.00 11.95 7.40
N GLY A 697 -19.29 12.95 8.23
CA GLY A 697 -18.68 14.27 8.16
C GLY A 697 -17.16 14.26 8.38
N MET A 698 -16.68 13.49 9.37
CA MET A 698 -15.23 13.34 9.65
C MET A 698 -14.47 12.63 8.53
N LEU A 699 -15.12 11.73 7.77
CA LEU A 699 -14.54 11.09 6.58
C LEU A 699 -14.81 11.86 5.28
N GLN A 700 -15.62 12.93 5.34
CA GLN A 700 -16.19 13.64 4.18
C GLN A 700 -16.87 12.71 3.15
N VAL A 701 -17.68 11.75 3.63
CA VAL A 701 -18.53 10.87 2.78
C VAL A 701 -20.01 11.17 2.99
N PRO A 702 -20.89 10.88 2.00
CA PRO A 702 -22.33 10.98 2.19
C PRO A 702 -22.85 9.99 3.25
N THR A 703 -23.67 10.48 4.17
CA THR A 703 -24.27 9.66 5.26
C THR A 703 -25.02 8.45 4.71
N ASP A 704 -25.84 8.63 3.66
CA ASP A 704 -26.65 7.56 3.07
C ASP A 704 -25.81 6.43 2.48
N GLU A 705 -24.65 6.76 1.89
CA GLU A 705 -23.71 5.77 1.36
C GLU A 705 -23.05 4.97 2.49
N LEU A 706 -22.65 5.64 3.57
CA LEU A 706 -22.07 4.98 4.75
C LEU A 706 -23.10 4.07 5.46
N VAL A 707 -24.36 4.50 5.58
CA VAL A 707 -25.46 3.64 6.08
C VAL A 707 -25.65 2.43 5.17
N SER A 708 -25.72 2.65 3.85
CA SER A 708 -25.92 1.59 2.86
C SER A 708 -24.78 0.56 2.88
N ALA A 709 -23.52 1.02 2.96
CA ALA A 709 -22.36 0.14 2.94
C ALA A 709 -22.18 -0.72 4.20
N LEU A 710 -22.70 -0.27 5.35
CA LEU A 710 -22.70 -1.05 6.59
C LEU A 710 -23.92 -2.00 6.68
N THR A 711 -25.09 -1.56 6.21
CA THR A 711 -26.37 -2.28 6.41
C THR A 711 -26.84 -3.09 5.20
N THR A 712 -26.20 -2.96 4.04
CA THR A 712 -26.54 -3.73 2.83
C THR A 712 -25.31 -4.28 2.11
N ASP A 713 -25.47 -5.46 1.52
CA ASP A 713 -24.53 -6.04 0.59
C ASP A 713 -25.16 -6.05 -0.82
N VAL A 714 -24.32 -5.86 -1.83
CA VAL A 714 -24.74 -5.75 -3.24
C VAL A 714 -23.95 -6.78 -4.04
N HIS A 715 -24.69 -7.64 -4.74
CA HIS A 715 -24.10 -8.66 -5.60
C HIS A 715 -24.66 -8.55 -7.01
N TYR A 716 -23.79 -8.59 -8.00
CA TYR A 716 -24.16 -8.73 -9.41
C TYR A 716 -24.20 -10.22 -9.74
N PHE A 717 -25.37 -10.74 -10.09
CA PHE A 717 -25.54 -12.13 -10.50
C PHE A 717 -26.17 -12.17 -11.89
N LYS A 718 -25.38 -12.53 -12.90
CA LYS A 718 -25.82 -12.62 -14.31
C LYS A 718 -26.43 -11.31 -14.84
N GLY A 719 -25.84 -10.17 -14.48
CA GLY A 719 -26.32 -8.83 -14.86
C GLY A 719 -27.44 -8.25 -13.97
N GLU A 720 -28.04 -9.03 -13.06
CA GLU A 720 -29.02 -8.51 -12.10
C GLU A 720 -28.32 -8.07 -10.80
N MET A 721 -28.59 -6.83 -10.36
CA MET A 721 -28.14 -6.29 -9.08
C MET A 721 -29.06 -6.76 -7.95
N ILE A 722 -28.55 -7.63 -7.08
CA ILE A 722 -29.26 -8.15 -5.90
C ILE A 722 -28.75 -7.43 -4.65
N THR A 723 -29.55 -6.51 -4.13
CA THR A 723 -29.29 -5.84 -2.84
C THR A 723 -29.89 -6.66 -1.69
N ARG A 724 -29.05 -7.15 -0.79
CA ARG A 724 -29.46 -7.88 0.43
C ARG A 724 -29.23 -6.99 1.65
N ARG A 725 -30.16 -7.00 2.62
CA ARG A 725 -29.92 -6.37 3.92
C ARG A 725 -29.08 -7.29 4.81
N ASN A 726 -28.09 -6.71 5.47
CA ASN A 726 -27.22 -7.39 6.42
C ASN A 726 -27.96 -7.71 7.72
N THR A 727 -27.55 -8.78 8.41
CA THR A 727 -27.93 -9.01 9.82
C THR A 727 -27.14 -8.06 10.73
N VAL A 728 -27.54 -7.92 12.00
CA VAL A 728 -26.81 -7.12 13.00
C VAL A 728 -25.34 -7.55 13.10
N GLU A 729 -25.09 -8.86 13.17
CA GLU A 729 -23.73 -9.44 13.23
C GLU A 729 -22.90 -9.09 12.00
N MET A 730 -23.49 -9.17 10.80
CA MET A 730 -22.82 -8.84 9.54
C MET A 730 -22.51 -7.33 9.43
N ALA A 731 -23.41 -6.47 9.94
CA ALA A 731 -23.18 -5.02 9.99
C ALA A 731 -22.08 -4.64 11.01
N GLU A 732 -22.02 -5.32 12.17
CA GLU A 732 -20.90 -5.19 13.11
C GLU A 732 -19.57 -5.63 12.49
N PHE A 733 -19.56 -6.76 11.77
CA PHE A 733 -18.40 -7.23 11.02
C PHE A 733 -17.93 -6.19 10.00
N TYR A 734 -18.84 -5.62 9.19
CA TYR A 734 -18.50 -4.62 8.18
C TYR A 734 -18.03 -3.29 8.77
N ARG A 735 -18.56 -2.85 9.91
CA ARG A 735 -18.03 -1.71 10.69
C ARG A 735 -16.57 -1.95 11.10
N ASP A 736 -16.30 -3.12 11.67
CA ASP A 736 -14.96 -3.47 12.15
C ASP A 736 -13.98 -3.71 10.98
N LEU A 737 -14.45 -4.21 9.84
CA LEU A 737 -13.67 -4.32 8.61
C LEU A 737 -13.32 -2.95 8.00
N LEU A 738 -14.26 -1.99 8.03
CA LEU A 738 -14.01 -0.62 7.58
C LEU A 738 -12.92 0.05 8.43
N ALA A 739 -13.04 -0.01 9.76
CA ALA A 739 -12.03 0.51 10.68
C ALA A 739 -10.63 -0.09 10.43
N LYS A 740 -10.54 -1.43 10.36
CA LYS A 740 -9.30 -2.16 10.04
C LYS A 740 -8.70 -1.73 8.68
N SER A 741 -9.54 -1.50 7.69
CA SER A 741 -9.12 -1.14 6.33
C SER A 741 -8.61 0.29 6.22
N ILE A 742 -9.28 1.25 6.86
CA ILE A 742 -8.80 2.64 6.94
C ILE A 742 -7.45 2.68 7.68
N TYR A 743 -7.33 2.02 8.84
CA TYR A 743 -6.06 1.98 9.59
C TYR A 743 -4.94 1.30 8.80
N GLY A 744 -5.23 0.18 8.13
CA GLY A 744 -4.26 -0.54 7.30
C GLY A 744 -3.75 0.30 6.13
N ARG A 745 -4.63 0.99 5.39
CA ARG A 745 -4.22 1.91 4.31
C ARG A 745 -3.44 3.10 4.85
N LEU A 746 -3.85 3.68 5.99
CA LEU A 746 -3.15 4.79 6.63
C LEU A 746 -1.71 4.40 7.03
N PHE A 747 -1.53 3.21 7.60
CA PHE A 747 -0.20 2.68 7.93
C PHE A 747 0.65 2.48 6.67
N SER A 748 0.10 1.88 5.61
CA SER A 748 0.80 1.72 4.32
C SER A 748 1.18 3.06 3.68
N PHE A 749 0.30 4.06 3.75
CA PHE A 749 0.58 5.43 3.31
C PHE A 749 1.76 6.04 4.08
N LEU A 750 1.74 5.93 5.42
CA LEU A 750 2.86 6.40 6.26
C LEU A 750 4.18 5.70 5.90
N VAL A 751 4.16 4.37 5.68
CA VAL A 751 5.32 3.58 5.23
C VAL A 751 5.86 4.06 3.88
N ASN A 752 4.98 4.35 2.92
CA ASN A 752 5.38 4.90 1.62
C ASN A 752 6.00 6.30 1.74
N THR A 753 5.43 7.17 2.59
CA THR A 753 5.95 8.53 2.79
C THR A 753 7.31 8.52 3.51
N VAL A 754 7.53 7.66 4.51
CA VAL A 754 8.86 7.53 5.13
C VAL A 754 9.89 6.92 4.18
N ASN A 755 9.49 6.02 3.27
CA ASN A 755 10.37 5.52 2.22
C ASN A 755 10.83 6.63 1.25
N TYR A 756 9.92 7.50 0.83
CA TYR A 756 10.26 8.68 0.02
C TYR A 756 11.25 9.61 0.75
N PHE A 757 11.07 9.79 2.06
CA PHE A 757 11.95 10.62 2.90
C PHE A 757 13.35 10.00 3.15
N LEU A 758 13.47 8.67 3.19
CA LEU A 758 14.73 7.96 3.35
C LEU A 758 15.55 7.84 2.05
N HIS A 759 14.92 8.01 0.89
CA HIS A 759 15.59 8.01 -0.41
C HIS A 759 16.41 9.31 -0.59
N ASN A 760 17.69 9.20 -0.95
CA ASN A 760 18.47 10.37 -1.39
C ASN A 760 18.06 10.76 -2.82
N GLN A 761 17.67 12.02 -3.01
CA GLN A 761 17.31 12.59 -4.31
C GLN A 761 18.52 13.17 -5.07
N ASP A 762 19.66 13.35 -4.38
CA ASP A 762 20.84 14.06 -4.89
C ASP A 762 21.92 13.17 -5.54
N GLU A 763 21.77 11.83 -5.53
CA GLU A 763 22.72 10.92 -6.21
C GLU A 763 22.16 10.42 -7.55
N PRO A 764 22.94 10.47 -8.66
CA PRO A 764 22.48 10.01 -9.96
C PRO A 764 22.25 8.50 -9.97
N SER A 765 21.17 8.07 -10.63
CA SER A 765 20.65 6.69 -10.73
C SER A 765 21.59 5.64 -11.37
N SER A 766 22.87 5.97 -11.54
CA SER A 766 23.90 5.14 -12.18
C SER A 766 24.95 4.58 -11.21
N LEU A 767 24.79 4.75 -9.89
CA LEU A 767 25.68 4.13 -8.90
C LEU A 767 25.12 2.78 -8.43
N HIS A 768 25.93 1.73 -8.51
CA HIS A 768 25.63 0.47 -7.85
C HIS A 768 25.63 0.65 -6.32
N THR A 769 24.54 0.24 -5.71
CA THR A 769 24.37 0.12 -4.25
C THR A 769 24.35 -1.35 -3.86
N TRP A 770 24.86 -1.64 -2.66
CA TRP A 770 24.82 -2.95 -2.03
C TRP A 770 24.04 -2.87 -0.73
N ASP A 771 23.12 -3.80 -0.50
CA ASP A 771 22.13 -3.68 0.57
C ASP A 771 22.43 -4.62 1.76
N ILE A 772 22.29 -4.07 2.98
CA ILE A 772 22.23 -4.85 4.22
C ILE A 772 20.78 -4.79 4.73
N GLY A 773 20.08 -5.92 4.64
CA GLY A 773 18.75 -6.10 5.21
C GLY A 773 18.77 -6.37 6.71
N ILE A 774 17.74 -5.92 7.42
CA ILE A 774 17.46 -6.26 8.81
C ILE A 774 15.99 -6.67 8.90
N LEU A 775 15.74 -7.97 9.07
CA LEU A 775 14.42 -8.56 9.21
C LEU A 775 14.08 -8.77 10.69
N ASP A 776 13.21 -7.90 11.21
CA ASP A 776 12.63 -7.95 12.55
C ASP A 776 11.22 -8.57 12.44
N ILE A 777 11.12 -9.87 12.74
CA ILE A 777 9.86 -10.62 12.70
C ILE A 777 9.09 -10.54 14.02
N PHE A 778 7.81 -10.92 13.97
CA PHE A 778 7.07 -11.28 15.18
C PHE A 778 7.84 -12.30 16.01
N GLY A 779 7.80 -12.15 17.34
CA GLY A 779 8.22 -13.24 18.19
C GLY A 779 7.16 -14.34 18.27
N PHE A 780 7.60 -15.56 18.54
CA PHE A 780 6.70 -16.67 18.87
C PHE A 780 5.76 -16.28 20.03
N GLU A 781 4.49 -16.69 19.94
CA GLU A 781 3.42 -16.33 20.88
C GLU A 781 2.80 -17.58 21.50
N GLU A 782 2.83 -17.67 22.82
CA GLU A 782 2.06 -18.66 23.59
C GLU A 782 1.26 -17.94 24.69
N PHE A 783 -0.07 -18.01 24.59
CA PHE A 783 -1.01 -17.50 25.58
C PHE A 783 -1.92 -18.63 26.11
N GLN A 784 -2.63 -18.34 27.20
CA GLN A 784 -3.62 -19.25 27.78
C GLN A 784 -4.75 -19.62 26.80
N LYS A 785 -5.06 -18.72 25.85
CA LYS A 785 -5.92 -18.96 24.70
C LYS A 785 -5.23 -18.35 23.47
N ASN A 786 -4.91 -19.17 22.47
CA ASN A 786 -4.33 -18.72 21.21
C ASN A 786 -5.41 -18.74 20.14
N GLU A 787 -5.56 -17.63 19.41
CA GLU A 787 -6.56 -17.52 18.34
C GLU A 787 -5.88 -17.51 16.96
N PHE A 788 -6.65 -17.19 15.92
CA PHE A 788 -6.19 -17.12 14.54
C PHE A 788 -4.98 -16.19 14.33
N GLU A 789 -4.88 -15.09 15.07
CA GLU A 789 -3.74 -14.16 15.02
C GLU A 789 -2.43 -14.84 15.49
N GLN A 790 -2.46 -15.53 16.62
CA GLN A 790 -1.31 -16.29 17.13
C GLN A 790 -0.94 -17.42 16.16
N LEU A 791 -1.94 -18.08 15.57
CA LEU A 791 -1.72 -19.11 14.56
C LEU A 791 -0.94 -18.55 13.36
N CYS A 792 -1.34 -17.39 12.84
CA CYS A 792 -0.64 -16.73 11.73
C CYS A 792 0.80 -16.34 12.10
N VAL A 793 1.01 -15.81 13.30
CA VAL A 793 2.34 -15.45 13.83
C VAL A 793 3.25 -16.67 13.96
N ASN A 794 2.76 -17.75 14.58
CA ASN A 794 3.56 -18.94 14.85
C ASN A 794 3.80 -19.77 13.60
N MET A 795 2.84 -19.84 12.67
CA MET A 795 3.03 -20.44 11.35
C MET A 795 4.11 -19.71 10.53
N THR A 796 4.18 -18.38 10.64
CA THR A 796 5.23 -17.57 10.00
C THR A 796 6.60 -17.82 10.66
N ASN A 797 6.65 -17.90 11.99
CA ASN A 797 7.85 -18.28 12.73
C ASN A 797 8.33 -19.69 12.33
N GLU A 798 7.44 -20.69 12.22
CA GLU A 798 7.78 -22.05 11.80
C GLU A 798 8.38 -22.07 10.38
N LYS A 799 7.77 -21.33 9.43
CA LYS A 799 8.25 -21.28 8.05
C LYS A 799 9.63 -20.61 7.94
N LEU A 800 9.88 -19.55 8.72
CA LEU A 800 11.19 -18.90 8.76
C LEU A 800 12.23 -19.76 9.49
N HIS A 801 11.87 -20.40 10.61
CA HIS A 801 12.75 -21.31 11.34
C HIS A 801 13.24 -22.45 10.45
N HIS A 802 12.32 -23.06 9.70
CA HIS A 802 12.64 -24.08 8.69
C HIS A 802 13.61 -23.56 7.62
N TYR A 803 13.36 -22.38 7.04
CA TYR A 803 14.25 -21.77 6.04
C TYR A 803 15.65 -21.47 6.60
N ILE A 804 15.74 -20.89 7.81
CA ILE A 804 17.02 -20.64 8.49
C ILE A 804 17.78 -21.95 8.68
N HIS A 805 17.09 -23.00 9.15
CA HIS A 805 17.71 -24.28 9.46
C HIS A 805 18.14 -25.04 8.20
N GLU A 806 17.40 -24.92 7.10
CA GLU A 806 17.76 -25.45 5.78
C GLU A 806 19.00 -24.75 5.23
N VAL A 807 19.02 -23.40 5.21
CA VAL A 807 20.15 -22.62 4.68
C VAL A 807 21.41 -22.80 5.50
N LEU A 808 21.34 -22.73 6.84
CA LEU A 808 22.51 -22.92 7.71
C LEU A 808 23.10 -24.32 7.57
N PHE A 809 22.26 -25.36 7.58
CA PHE A 809 22.75 -26.74 7.47
C PHE A 809 23.29 -27.07 6.08
N LEU A 810 22.66 -26.57 5.01
CA LEU A 810 23.14 -26.74 3.64
C LEU A 810 24.48 -26.03 3.42
N GLN A 811 24.66 -24.84 4.01
CA GLN A 811 25.93 -24.12 3.98
C GLN A 811 27.02 -24.91 4.73
N GLU A 812 26.77 -25.31 5.98
CA GLU A 812 27.71 -26.09 6.80
C GLU A 812 28.12 -27.41 6.12
N GLN A 813 27.16 -28.13 5.53
CA GLN A 813 27.42 -29.34 4.75
C GLN A 813 28.28 -29.05 3.52
N THR A 814 28.01 -27.94 2.82
CA THR A 814 28.77 -27.52 1.64
C THR A 814 30.22 -27.20 2.01
N ASP A 815 30.44 -26.52 3.12
CA ASP A 815 31.77 -26.13 3.59
C ASP A 815 32.56 -27.34 4.11
N CYS A 816 31.93 -28.24 4.88
CA CYS A 816 32.53 -29.53 5.27
C CYS A 816 32.96 -30.36 4.05
N VAL A 817 32.16 -30.40 2.98
CA VAL A 817 32.50 -31.11 1.74
C VAL A 817 33.65 -30.43 0.98
N GLN A 818 33.72 -29.08 0.98
CA GLN A 818 34.84 -28.34 0.39
C GLN A 818 36.16 -28.54 1.14
N GLU A 819 36.12 -28.59 2.47
CA GLU A 819 37.31 -28.84 3.31
C GLU A 819 37.68 -30.33 3.42
N GLY A 820 36.84 -31.23 2.92
CA GLY A 820 37.07 -32.68 2.97
C GLY A 820 36.84 -33.31 4.36
N VAL A 821 36.06 -32.64 5.22
CA VAL A 821 35.71 -33.11 6.56
C VAL A 821 34.56 -34.12 6.49
N PRO A 822 34.72 -35.35 7.03
CA PRO A 822 33.66 -36.35 7.00
C PRO A 822 32.54 -36.01 7.99
N MET A 823 31.33 -35.76 7.48
CA MET A 823 30.14 -35.49 8.28
C MET A 823 29.54 -36.82 8.79
N GLU A 824 29.64 -37.11 10.08
CA GLU A 824 29.19 -38.40 10.66
C GLU A 824 27.66 -38.49 10.84
N THR A 825 26.96 -37.36 10.90
CA THR A 825 25.51 -37.30 11.20
C THR A 825 24.73 -36.70 10.03
N ALA A 826 24.02 -37.54 9.28
CA ALA A 826 23.05 -37.05 8.31
C ALA A 826 21.82 -36.48 9.05
N TYR A 827 21.62 -35.17 8.98
CA TYR A 827 20.48 -34.51 9.61
C TYR A 827 19.18 -34.85 8.88
N SER A 828 18.24 -35.50 9.57
CA SER A 828 16.86 -35.62 9.12
C SER A 828 16.05 -34.44 9.65
N LEU A 829 15.49 -33.61 8.76
CA LEU A 829 14.37 -32.74 9.14
C LEU A 829 13.28 -33.62 9.77
N GLY A 830 12.96 -33.36 11.03
CA GLY A 830 11.98 -34.12 11.81
C GLY A 830 10.54 -33.80 11.40
N ASN A 831 9.63 -33.79 12.38
CA ASN A 831 8.20 -33.52 12.15
C ASN A 831 7.89 -32.11 11.60
N GLN A 832 8.87 -31.22 11.45
CA GLN A 832 8.70 -29.83 10.97
C GLN A 832 8.11 -29.75 9.55
N THR A 833 8.49 -30.65 8.64
CA THR A 833 7.83 -30.75 7.32
C THR A 833 6.35 -31.06 7.48
N GLY A 834 5.97 -31.97 8.38
CA GLY A 834 4.57 -32.30 8.66
C GLY A 834 3.73 -31.13 9.20
N VAL A 835 4.33 -30.19 9.95
CA VAL A 835 3.64 -28.95 10.39
C VAL A 835 3.45 -28.00 9.22
N LEU A 836 4.48 -27.79 8.39
CA LEU A 836 4.38 -26.92 7.22
C LEU A 836 3.47 -27.47 6.13
N ASP A 837 3.47 -28.79 5.91
CA ASP A 837 2.56 -29.47 4.98
C ASP A 837 1.11 -29.28 5.43
N PHE A 838 0.80 -29.47 6.73
CA PHE A 838 -0.54 -29.24 7.28
C PHE A 838 -1.05 -27.82 6.99
N PHE A 839 -0.20 -26.80 7.08
CA PHE A 839 -0.60 -25.41 6.82
C PHE A 839 -0.65 -25.04 5.34
N PHE A 840 0.44 -25.34 4.60
CA PHE A 840 0.75 -24.73 3.31
C PHE A 840 0.59 -25.65 2.09
N GLN A 841 0.35 -26.96 2.27
CA GLN A 841 0.16 -27.87 1.15
C GLN A 841 -1.05 -27.42 0.31
N LYS A 842 -0.89 -27.31 -1.01
CA LYS A 842 -2.02 -27.01 -1.92
C LYS A 842 -2.41 -28.28 -2.69
N PRO A 843 -3.71 -28.60 -2.83
CA PRO A 843 -4.89 -27.87 -2.33
C PRO A 843 -5.34 -28.29 -0.91
N SER A 844 -4.68 -29.25 -0.26
CA SER A 844 -5.21 -29.96 0.93
C SER A 844 -4.93 -29.33 2.30
N GLY A 845 -4.09 -28.31 2.39
CA GLY A 845 -3.66 -27.69 3.65
C GLY A 845 -4.68 -26.74 4.27
N PHE A 846 -4.48 -26.45 5.56
CA PHE A 846 -5.37 -25.63 6.39
C PHE A 846 -5.65 -24.24 5.82
N LEU A 847 -4.67 -23.58 5.18
CA LEU A 847 -4.91 -22.27 4.56
C LEU A 847 -5.84 -22.38 3.33
N SER A 848 -5.62 -23.38 2.46
CA SER A 848 -6.49 -23.62 1.30
C SER A 848 -7.94 -23.90 1.76
N LEU A 849 -8.09 -24.69 2.84
CA LEU A 849 -9.36 -24.95 3.48
C LEU A 849 -10.04 -23.66 3.98
N LEU A 850 -9.29 -22.80 4.66
CA LEU A 850 -9.83 -21.57 5.24
C LEU A 850 -10.22 -20.54 4.16
N ASP A 851 -9.43 -20.45 3.09
CA ASP A 851 -9.70 -19.58 1.95
C ASP A 851 -10.99 -20.01 1.21
N GLU A 852 -11.19 -21.32 0.98
CA GLU A 852 -12.44 -21.86 0.43
C GLU A 852 -13.66 -21.45 1.29
N GLU A 853 -13.59 -21.66 2.61
CA GLU A 853 -14.69 -21.35 3.53
C GLU A 853 -14.94 -19.83 3.65
N SER A 854 -13.89 -19.00 3.55
CA SER A 854 -13.98 -17.53 3.61
C SER A 854 -14.60 -16.91 2.34
N GLN A 855 -14.50 -17.60 1.21
CA GLN A 855 -15.11 -17.20 -0.06
C GLN A 855 -16.55 -17.70 -0.21
N MET A 856 -16.97 -18.71 0.54
CA MET A 856 -18.35 -19.20 0.50
C MET A 856 -19.35 -18.17 1.07
N MET A 857 -20.57 -18.20 0.52
CA MET A 857 -21.69 -17.42 1.06
C MET A 857 -21.94 -17.84 2.52
N TRP A 858 -22.03 -16.85 3.41
CA TRP A 858 -22.32 -17.05 4.84
C TRP A 858 -23.49 -18.01 5.04
N SER A 859 -23.18 -19.23 5.47
CA SER A 859 -24.13 -20.31 5.62
C SER A 859 -24.57 -20.44 7.08
N MET A 860 -25.82 -20.84 7.28
CA MET A 860 -26.42 -20.97 8.62
C MET A 860 -25.89 -22.17 9.42
N GLU A 861 -25.02 -23.01 8.83
CA GLU A 861 -24.30 -24.09 9.53
C GLU A 861 -22.78 -23.89 9.40
N PRO A 862 -22.00 -23.96 10.50
CA PRO A 862 -20.55 -23.93 10.40
C PRO A 862 -20.01 -25.23 9.80
N THR A 863 -19.49 -25.15 8.58
CA THR A 863 -18.87 -26.26 7.84
C THR A 863 -17.40 -26.50 8.20
N LEU A 864 -16.67 -25.45 8.57
CA LEU A 864 -15.25 -25.49 8.94
C LEU A 864 -14.91 -26.55 10.02
N PRO A 865 -15.64 -26.73 11.14
CA PRO A 865 -15.35 -27.78 12.12
C PRO A 865 -15.33 -29.19 11.52
N LYS A 866 -16.28 -29.49 10.62
CA LYS A 866 -16.42 -30.80 9.98
C LYS A 866 -15.26 -31.06 9.00
N LYS A 867 -14.89 -30.05 8.19
CA LYS A 867 -13.76 -30.16 7.26
C LYS A 867 -12.41 -30.18 7.99
N LEU A 868 -12.23 -29.38 9.04
CA LEU A 868 -11.04 -29.38 9.91
C LEU A 868 -10.82 -30.78 10.52
N GLN A 869 -11.87 -31.42 11.04
CA GLN A 869 -11.76 -32.77 11.57
C GLN A 869 -11.25 -33.75 10.50
N SER A 870 -11.81 -33.71 9.29
CA SER A 870 -11.34 -34.55 8.17
C SER A 870 -9.88 -34.28 7.82
N LEU A 871 -9.43 -33.02 7.87
CA LEU A 871 -8.03 -32.66 7.64
C LEU A 871 -7.12 -33.24 8.73
N LEU A 872 -7.48 -33.05 10.01
CA LEU A 872 -6.74 -33.59 11.17
C LEU A 872 -6.65 -35.13 11.14
N GLU A 873 -7.71 -35.82 10.71
CA GLU A 873 -7.72 -37.28 10.57
C GLU A 873 -6.81 -37.78 9.41
N SER A 874 -6.58 -36.95 8.39
CA SER A 874 -5.66 -37.24 7.27
C SER A 874 -4.20 -36.82 7.52
N SER A 875 -3.94 -36.05 8.57
CA SER A 875 -2.66 -35.39 8.84
C SER A 875 -1.67 -36.28 9.60
N ASN A 876 -0.39 -35.90 9.59
CA ASN A 876 0.64 -36.60 10.37
C ASN A 876 0.40 -36.42 11.88
N THR A 877 -0.01 -37.50 12.55
CA THR A 877 -0.38 -37.55 13.97
C THR A 877 0.75 -37.23 14.95
N ASN A 878 1.99 -37.08 14.48
CA ASN A 878 3.13 -36.65 15.31
C ASN A 878 3.37 -35.13 15.29
N ALA A 879 2.71 -34.40 14.38
CA ALA A 879 2.88 -32.96 14.16
C ALA A 879 1.66 -32.14 14.60
N VAL A 880 0.44 -32.65 14.36
CA VAL A 880 -0.81 -31.97 14.70
C VAL A 880 -1.77 -32.96 15.40
N TYR A 881 -2.45 -32.50 16.44
CA TYR A 881 -3.34 -33.30 17.27
C TYR A 881 -4.74 -32.68 17.37
N SER A 882 -5.76 -33.54 17.31
CA SER A 882 -7.14 -33.20 17.67
C SER A 882 -7.32 -33.18 19.20
N PRO A 883 -8.14 -32.27 19.78
CA PRO A 883 -8.34 -32.13 21.24
C PRO A 883 -9.09 -33.29 21.90
N VAL A 884 -9.39 -34.36 21.17
CA VAL A 884 -10.32 -35.45 21.53
C VAL A 884 -9.84 -36.34 22.69
N LYS A 885 -8.60 -36.18 23.18
CA LYS A 885 -8.08 -36.94 24.34
C LYS A 885 -7.38 -36.04 25.35
N ASP A 886 -7.85 -36.07 26.59
CA ASP A 886 -7.03 -35.67 27.73
C ASP A 886 -5.80 -36.59 27.86
N GLY A 887 -4.82 -36.20 28.69
CA GLY A 887 -3.62 -37.02 28.94
C GLY A 887 -3.90 -38.40 29.56
N ASN A 888 -5.16 -38.70 29.88
CA ASN A 888 -5.63 -39.95 30.49
C ASN A 888 -6.49 -40.80 29.53
N GLY A 889 -6.74 -40.35 28.30
CA GLY A 889 -7.46 -41.09 27.25
C GLY A 889 -8.99 -40.96 27.24
N ASN A 890 -9.57 -40.02 27.99
CA ASN A 890 -11.01 -39.75 27.97
C ASN A 890 -11.41 -38.83 26.80
N LEU A 891 -12.64 -39.02 26.30
CA LEU A 891 -13.25 -38.17 25.28
C LEU A 891 -13.61 -36.80 25.87
N ALA A 892 -13.08 -35.73 25.26
CA ALA A 892 -13.42 -34.35 25.63
C ALA A 892 -14.90 -34.00 25.33
N VAL A 893 -15.40 -32.95 25.98
CA VAL A 893 -16.80 -32.50 25.89
C VAL A 893 -17.12 -32.01 24.47
N LYS A 894 -18.34 -32.30 23.99
CA LYS A 894 -18.79 -32.23 22.58
C LYS A 894 -18.68 -30.88 21.85
N ASP A 895 -18.32 -29.79 22.51
CA ASP A 895 -18.38 -28.42 21.94
C ASP A 895 -17.02 -27.84 21.52
N GLN A 896 -15.91 -28.59 21.61
CA GLN A 896 -14.57 -28.14 21.17
C GLN A 896 -14.27 -28.37 19.68
N GLY A 897 -15.29 -28.35 18.80
CA GLY A 897 -15.15 -28.75 17.38
C GLY A 897 -14.25 -27.86 16.51
N ALA A 898 -13.82 -26.69 17.00
CA ALA A 898 -13.01 -25.71 16.28
C ALA A 898 -11.63 -25.46 16.92
N ALA A 899 -11.10 -26.44 17.67
CA ALA A 899 -9.76 -26.34 18.27
C ALA A 899 -8.83 -27.46 17.78
N PHE A 900 -7.52 -27.18 17.71
CA PHE A 900 -6.47 -28.16 17.42
C PHE A 900 -5.15 -27.77 18.09
N THR A 901 -4.21 -28.71 18.18
CA THR A 901 -2.91 -28.52 18.82
C THR A 901 -1.78 -28.83 17.85
N VAL A 902 -0.77 -27.97 17.78
CA VAL A 902 0.39 -28.11 16.88
C VAL A 902 1.66 -28.29 17.70
N MET A 903 2.53 -29.18 17.24
CA MET A 903 3.87 -29.42 17.80
C MET A 903 4.90 -28.54 17.07
N HIS A 904 4.97 -27.26 17.44
CA HIS A 904 5.92 -26.30 16.90
C HIS A 904 7.36 -26.57 17.36
N TYR A 905 8.34 -25.99 16.67
CA TYR A 905 9.75 -26.04 17.11
C TYR A 905 9.97 -25.53 18.56
N ALA A 906 9.17 -24.55 19.00
CA ALA A 906 9.28 -23.94 20.33
C ALA A 906 8.48 -24.68 21.42
N GLY A 907 7.50 -25.50 21.05
CA GLY A 907 6.60 -26.11 22.03
C GLY A 907 5.23 -26.51 21.48
N ARG A 908 4.39 -27.06 22.36
CA ARG A 908 3.04 -27.52 22.03
C ARG A 908 2.06 -26.37 22.22
N VAL A 909 1.49 -25.85 21.14
CA VAL A 909 0.51 -24.75 21.21
C VAL A 909 -0.87 -25.25 20.79
N MET A 910 -1.88 -24.93 21.59
CA MET A 910 -3.30 -25.19 21.29
C MET A 910 -3.96 -23.92 20.77
N TYR A 911 -4.66 -24.02 19.64
CA TYR A 911 -5.38 -22.94 18.99
C TYR A 911 -6.88 -23.18 19.00
N ASP A 912 -7.64 -22.11 19.20
CA ASP A 912 -9.08 -22.02 19.00
C ASP A 912 -9.34 -21.14 17.77
N ILE A 913 -9.92 -21.73 16.72
CA ILE A 913 -10.20 -21.04 15.44
C ILE A 913 -11.66 -20.61 15.28
N VAL A 914 -12.42 -20.50 16.38
CA VAL A 914 -13.69 -19.75 16.37
C VAL A 914 -13.44 -18.32 15.89
N GLY A 915 -14.21 -17.86 14.89
CA GLY A 915 -14.04 -16.54 14.27
C GLY A 915 -12.95 -16.44 13.20
N ALA A 916 -12.30 -17.56 12.82
CA ALA A 916 -11.20 -17.53 11.86
C ALA A 916 -11.65 -17.23 10.41
N ILE A 917 -12.88 -17.60 10.01
CA ILE A 917 -13.42 -17.32 8.67
C ILE A 917 -13.57 -15.81 8.50
N GLU A 918 -14.14 -15.17 9.51
CA GLU A 918 -14.35 -13.73 9.60
C GLU A 918 -13.02 -12.97 9.66
N LYS A 919 -12.05 -13.47 10.44
CA LYS A 919 -10.71 -12.87 10.51
C LYS A 919 -9.90 -13.03 9.22
N ASN A 920 -10.09 -14.12 8.46
CA ASN A 920 -9.47 -14.34 7.16
C ASN A 920 -10.17 -13.57 6.01
N LYS A 921 -11.44 -13.20 6.19
CA LYS A 921 -12.19 -12.36 5.23
C LYS A 921 -11.79 -10.87 5.33
N ASP A 922 -10.62 -10.54 4.76
CA ASP A 922 -10.11 -9.16 4.66
C ASP A 922 -10.57 -8.42 3.38
N SER A 923 -11.47 -9.03 2.58
CA SER A 923 -12.05 -8.41 1.39
C SER A 923 -13.22 -7.49 1.71
N LEU A 924 -13.08 -6.21 1.36
CA LEU A 924 -14.15 -5.20 1.45
C LEU A 924 -15.29 -5.53 0.48
N SER A 925 -16.54 -5.33 0.92
CA SER A 925 -17.68 -5.31 -0.01
C SER A 925 -17.54 -4.14 -0.98
N GLN A 926 -18.13 -4.24 -2.17
CA GLN A 926 -18.07 -3.18 -3.18
C GLN A 926 -18.59 -1.84 -2.63
N ASN A 927 -19.62 -1.86 -1.79
CA ASN A 927 -20.17 -0.67 -1.13
C ASN A 927 -19.15 0.00 -0.19
N LEU A 928 -18.43 -0.77 0.64
CA LEU A 928 -17.39 -0.22 1.52
C LEU A 928 -16.18 0.27 0.71
N LEU A 929 -15.82 -0.44 -0.36
CA LEU A 929 -14.77 -0.02 -1.29
C LEU A 929 -15.12 1.31 -1.98
N PHE A 930 -16.40 1.51 -2.35
CA PHE A 930 -16.91 2.76 -2.87
C PHE A 930 -16.84 3.88 -1.83
N VAL A 931 -17.36 3.68 -0.61
CA VAL A 931 -17.26 4.66 0.49
C VAL A 931 -15.79 5.03 0.78
N MET A 932 -14.86 4.08 0.73
CA MET A 932 -13.41 4.37 0.87
C MET A 932 -12.79 5.09 -0.34
N LYS A 933 -13.38 5.03 -1.53
CA LYS A 933 -12.96 5.82 -2.70
C LYS A 933 -13.57 7.23 -2.70
N SER A 934 -14.83 7.37 -2.26
CA SER A 934 -15.53 8.65 -2.08
C SER A 934 -14.97 9.46 -0.89
N CYS A 935 -14.39 8.79 0.10
CA CYS A 935 -13.70 9.42 1.22
C CYS A 935 -12.47 10.19 0.73
N ARG A 936 -12.55 11.52 0.81
CA ARG A 936 -11.51 12.48 0.36
C ARG A 936 -10.15 12.34 1.06
N TYR A 937 -10.07 11.54 2.13
CA TYR A 937 -8.84 11.27 2.87
C TYR A 937 -8.19 9.92 2.51
N THR A 938 -8.88 9.03 1.80
CA THR A 938 -8.40 7.68 1.47
C THR A 938 -8.33 7.38 -0.02
N SER A 939 -8.49 8.40 -0.85
CA SER A 939 -8.20 8.41 -2.29
C SER A 939 -6.69 8.60 -2.55
N VAL A 940 -5.88 7.62 -2.16
CA VAL A 940 -4.43 7.49 -2.44
C VAL A 940 -4.13 6.06 -2.86
#